data_AF-A0A3A8QLI5-F1
#
_entry.id   AF-A0A3A8QLI5-F1
#
_cell.length_a   1.000
_cell.length_b   1.000
_cell.length_c   1.000
_cell.angle_alpha   90.00
_cell.angle_beta   90.00
_cell.angle_gamma   90.00
#
_symmetry.space_group_name_H-M   'P 1'
#
loop_
_entity.id
_entity.type
_entity.pdbx_description
1 polymer ?
#
loop_
_entity_poly.entity_id
_entity_poly.type
_entity_poly.pdbx_seq_one_letter_code
_entity_poly.pdbx_strand_id
1 'polypeptide(L)'
;MVKITRSPAPKLSQVSKVDVPVTKAPAVATPSRAPSSASSMAAPVAAGTKAPAQQKVEQQVAALAEGPTRQALLQMLSGALPAPVVGLATQAIAGFSPAQQKELSTLLSKAGVSAKASPRADAGAERAFLFKAIASGAQGATLKRLAEQIRGRPPTNQAFSFNPMSAMASKRAAPASPAEAAAAKLKAAMDDIWGTDEAAVHAALEGVDPALLTQVAERYEKLTSTPLREALNLELEGPDLQRALAALGRAVSAAPTAPVQAPVKAAKAAAVASTPAPDIQKNLDALQVSSRDEGVIKRGNAVELNDIIPINVAQWDPPKAHIYAPLKKAVEARNKAQEALAKATTEPAKKAAQAKIDAADQQITSQGEKLKAWMKEHLATNPSLMKANEAVKLAGAQVAALEKKHAKAKVPTDAKAAETLKQSQKDELDAARAKLTQAQTHQQTVKDGLLTRIAGYTPMVDVQQTRTDVTVDGTTVRMRDGRETAYTNSWKAVDGGATSGDAAANVDTQLEKSGISEDRQKILASISGLEGTFSKVNTWDTGRVSWGFAQWTLGKSGNGTLAEFMRDLKKTDPAQYEKSFGKYGIDIDAKGVVLTRGDGTVLRGVDAAEEIRTDVKLSAVFMAAGADPAMQQAQVRFASAGKISGARNRSVSVVGKDAEGQPVKAKLQLKDVITSEYANAILSDLEVNAGSGGRVAEAALKKYVKDKGVDPAKVEEWGPDAQKVVLAALEHASRSERLTHHGKAGFSKEPDTFVD
;
A
#
# COMPACT_ATOMS: atom_id res chain seq x y z
N MET A 1 20.88 64.48 46.72
CA MET A 1 21.83 64.06 45.65
C MET A 1 21.05 63.96 44.34
N VAL A 2 21.16 64.98 43.48
CA VAL A 2 21.75 64.93 42.11
C VAL A 2 20.99 63.93 41.19
N LYS A 3 20.00 64.28 40.35
CA LYS A 3 19.86 65.21 39.20
C LYS A 3 20.37 64.62 37.86
N ILE A 4 19.61 64.91 36.78
CA ILE A 4 19.98 65.01 35.34
C ILE A 4 19.72 63.74 34.49
N THR A 5 19.13 63.71 33.28
CA THR A 5 18.25 64.56 32.42
C THR A 5 17.94 63.80 31.10
N ARG A 6 16.79 64.10 30.45
CA ARG A 6 16.51 64.45 29.00
C ARG A 6 17.23 63.69 27.85
N SER A 7 16.75 63.53 26.61
CA SER A 7 15.52 63.79 25.80
C SER A 7 15.82 63.19 24.37
N PRO A 8 15.24 63.62 23.21
CA PRO A 8 14.17 62.94 22.50
C PRO A 8 14.39 62.73 20.97
N ALA A 9 13.36 62.24 20.28
CA ALA A 9 13.24 62.10 18.82
C ALA A 9 13.27 63.42 18.00
N PRO A 10 13.46 63.33 16.67
CA PRO A 10 12.86 64.24 15.68
C PRO A 10 11.93 63.46 14.71
N LYS A 11 10.67 63.85 14.51
CA LYS A 11 10.10 64.88 13.61
C LYS A 11 10.22 64.61 12.09
N LEU A 12 9.03 64.57 11.50
CA LEU A 12 8.65 64.57 10.08
C LEU A 12 9.21 65.77 9.30
N SER A 13 9.51 65.52 8.02
CA SER A 13 9.60 66.55 6.97
C SER A 13 8.80 66.10 5.75
N GLN A 14 7.89 66.96 5.31
CA GLN A 14 7.05 66.86 4.13
C GLN A 14 7.77 67.41 2.87
N VAL A 15 7.42 66.80 1.73
CA VAL A 15 7.20 67.37 0.38
C VAL A 15 8.34 68.13 -0.30
N SER A 16 8.75 67.61 -1.46
CA SER A 16 8.97 68.43 -2.67
C SER A 16 8.64 67.61 -3.92
N LYS A 17 7.72 68.15 -4.72
CA LYS A 17 7.39 67.74 -6.09
C LYS A 17 8.56 68.15 -7.02
N VAL A 18 8.90 67.30 -7.99
CA VAL A 18 9.59 67.71 -9.21
C VAL A 18 8.99 66.95 -10.39
N ASP A 19 8.56 67.71 -11.39
CA ASP A 19 8.04 67.27 -12.68
C ASP A 19 9.16 66.81 -13.65
N VAL A 20 8.91 65.67 -14.33
CA VAL A 20 9.03 65.38 -15.79
C VAL A 20 10.42 65.62 -16.46
N PRO A 21 11.02 64.67 -17.23
CA PRO A 21 10.44 64.29 -18.51
C PRO A 21 10.54 62.85 -19.03
N VAL A 22 9.51 62.57 -19.83
CA VAL A 22 9.34 61.51 -20.82
C VAL A 22 10.58 61.38 -21.71
N THR A 23 11.19 60.19 -21.74
CA THR A 23 12.10 59.78 -22.80
C THR A 23 11.62 58.50 -23.47
N LYS A 24 11.51 58.60 -24.79
CA LYS A 24 11.08 57.59 -25.76
C LYS A 24 11.97 56.34 -25.70
N ALA A 25 11.33 55.17 -25.74
CA ALA A 25 11.96 53.90 -26.07
C ALA A 25 12.41 53.89 -27.55
N PRO A 26 13.61 53.39 -27.89
CA PRO A 26 13.99 53.14 -29.28
C PRO A 26 13.49 51.78 -29.77
N ALA A 27 13.23 51.75 -31.07
CA ALA A 27 12.64 50.67 -31.84
C ALA A 27 13.44 49.36 -31.81
N VAL A 28 12.71 48.25 -31.76
CA VAL A 28 13.20 46.90 -31.99
C VAL A 28 13.58 46.76 -33.46
N ALA A 29 14.87 46.54 -33.72
CA ALA A 29 15.37 46.17 -35.04
C ALA A 29 15.10 44.68 -35.30
N THR A 30 14.23 44.39 -36.27
CA THR A 30 14.15 43.11 -36.97
C THR A 30 15.30 43.00 -37.98
N PRO A 31 16.12 41.93 -37.95
CA PRO A 31 16.87 41.52 -39.12
C PRO A 31 16.06 40.51 -39.94
N SER A 32 15.73 40.95 -41.16
CA SER A 32 15.33 40.12 -42.29
C SER A 32 16.41 39.07 -42.60
N ARG A 33 16.01 37.80 -42.76
CA ARG A 33 16.84 36.77 -43.41
C ARG A 33 16.13 36.31 -44.67
N ALA A 34 16.67 36.75 -45.81
CA ALA A 34 16.35 36.27 -47.14
C ALA A 34 16.91 34.84 -47.37
N PRO A 35 16.43 34.11 -48.39
CA PRO A 35 16.43 32.65 -48.44
C PRO A 35 17.71 32.09 -49.08
N SER A 36 18.16 30.93 -48.63
CA SER A 36 19.08 30.10 -49.43
C SER A 36 18.61 28.65 -49.45
N SER A 37 18.05 28.30 -50.60
CA SER A 37 17.83 26.96 -51.11
C SER A 37 19.14 26.20 -51.25
N ALA A 38 19.23 25.02 -50.66
CA ALA A 38 20.02 23.91 -51.17
C ALA A 38 19.42 22.60 -50.63
N SER A 39 18.54 22.01 -51.45
CA SER A 39 18.08 20.64 -51.28
C SER A 39 19.26 19.69 -51.50
N SER A 40 19.57 18.87 -50.50
CA SER A 40 20.23 17.59 -50.74
C SER A 40 19.15 16.50 -50.68
N MET A 41 18.87 15.94 -51.84
CA MET A 41 18.06 14.74 -52.02
C MET A 41 18.78 13.57 -51.34
N ALA A 42 18.36 13.21 -50.14
CA ALA A 42 18.68 11.90 -49.58
C ALA A 42 17.80 10.86 -50.29
N ALA A 43 18.44 9.93 -51.00
CA ALA A 43 17.80 8.78 -51.62
C ALA A 43 16.99 7.97 -50.59
N PRO A 44 15.86 7.35 -50.98
CA PRO A 44 15.09 6.53 -50.07
C PRO A 44 15.95 5.34 -49.63
N VAL A 45 16.24 5.26 -48.34
CA VAL A 45 16.83 4.08 -47.72
C VAL A 45 15.87 2.92 -47.98
N ALA A 46 16.32 1.93 -48.74
CA ALA A 46 15.56 0.72 -49.01
C ALA A 46 15.10 0.10 -47.68
N ALA A 47 13.79 -0.10 -47.53
CA ALA A 47 13.22 -0.80 -46.40
C ALA A 47 13.88 -2.17 -46.29
N GLY A 48 14.63 -2.40 -45.20
CA GLY A 48 15.23 -3.70 -44.92
C GLY A 48 14.15 -4.80 -44.97
N THR A 49 14.54 -5.99 -45.43
CA THR A 49 13.64 -7.15 -45.51
C THR A 49 12.93 -7.37 -44.18
N LYS A 50 11.60 -7.14 -44.16
CA LYS A 50 10.75 -7.37 -42.98
C LYS A 50 10.93 -8.81 -42.47
N ALA A 51 10.87 -9.00 -41.15
CA ALA A 51 10.99 -10.33 -40.56
C ALA A 51 9.93 -11.30 -41.14
N PRO A 52 10.27 -12.58 -41.40
CA PRO A 52 9.34 -13.55 -42.00
C PRO A 52 7.99 -13.68 -41.26
N ALA A 53 8.00 -13.53 -39.93
CA ALA A 53 6.78 -13.55 -39.11
C ALA A 53 5.84 -12.37 -39.41
N GLN A 54 6.37 -11.19 -39.72
CA GLN A 54 5.58 -10.01 -40.07
C GLN A 54 4.97 -10.16 -41.47
N GLN A 55 5.71 -10.71 -42.44
CA GLN A 55 5.20 -10.98 -43.79
C GLN A 55 4.04 -11.99 -43.78
N LYS A 56 4.14 -13.05 -42.96
CA LYS A 56 3.07 -14.03 -42.79
C LYS A 56 1.80 -13.42 -42.22
N VAL A 57 1.92 -12.54 -41.23
CA VAL A 57 0.77 -11.83 -40.64
C VAL A 57 0.19 -10.81 -41.63
N GLU A 58 1.02 -10.11 -42.41
CA GLU A 58 0.55 -9.22 -43.49
C GLU A 58 -0.29 -9.97 -44.53
N GLN A 59 0.13 -11.18 -44.93
CA GLN A 59 -0.65 -12.05 -45.82
C GLN A 59 -1.99 -12.48 -45.19
N GLN A 60 -2.00 -12.83 -43.90
CA GLN A 60 -3.22 -13.19 -43.18
C GLN A 60 -4.20 -12.01 -43.10
N VAL A 61 -3.70 -10.81 -42.82
CA VAL A 61 -4.53 -9.59 -42.76
C VAL A 61 -5.04 -9.23 -44.17
N ALA A 62 -4.24 -9.46 -45.22
CA ALA A 62 -4.65 -9.23 -46.60
C ALA A 62 -5.77 -10.15 -47.09
N ALA A 63 -5.93 -11.33 -46.48
CA ALA A 63 -7.00 -12.28 -46.78
C ALA A 63 -8.37 -11.88 -46.19
N LEU A 64 -8.42 -10.88 -45.30
CA LEU A 64 -9.69 -10.31 -44.83
C LEU A 64 -10.33 -9.44 -45.92
N ALA A 65 -11.66 -9.36 -45.90
CA ALA A 65 -12.40 -8.45 -46.78
C ALA A 65 -11.91 -7.00 -46.64
N GLU A 66 -11.89 -6.27 -47.75
CA GLU A 66 -11.51 -4.86 -47.75
C GLU A 66 -12.50 -4.03 -46.92
N GLY A 67 -11.97 -3.23 -45.99
CA GLY A 67 -12.78 -2.42 -45.11
C GLY A 67 -12.04 -1.91 -43.85
N PRO A 68 -12.76 -1.24 -42.94
CA PRO A 68 -12.18 -0.58 -41.77
C PRO A 68 -11.41 -1.53 -40.84
N THR A 69 -11.86 -2.77 -40.71
CA THR A 69 -11.21 -3.80 -39.88
C THR A 69 -9.82 -4.18 -40.44
N ARG A 70 -9.71 -4.42 -41.75
CA ARG A 70 -8.43 -4.72 -42.42
C ARG A 70 -7.46 -3.54 -42.32
N GLN A 71 -7.94 -2.32 -42.56
CA GLN A 71 -7.13 -1.10 -42.45
C GLN A 71 -6.62 -0.87 -41.02
N ALA A 72 -7.47 -1.07 -40.02
CA ALA A 72 -7.07 -0.92 -38.63
C ALA A 72 -6.03 -1.97 -38.19
N LEU A 73 -6.16 -3.23 -38.64
CA LEU A 73 -5.15 -4.26 -38.37
C LEU A 73 -3.80 -3.95 -39.02
N LEU A 74 -3.79 -3.48 -40.26
CA LEU A 74 -2.57 -3.03 -40.94
C LEU A 74 -1.90 -1.86 -40.21
N GLN A 75 -2.69 -0.90 -39.72
CA GLN A 75 -2.19 0.21 -38.92
C GLN A 75 -1.64 -0.24 -37.55
N MET A 76 -2.24 -1.25 -36.92
CA MET A 76 -1.71 -1.78 -35.66
C MET A 76 -0.41 -2.55 -35.87
N LEU A 77 -0.30 -3.28 -36.97
CA LEU A 77 0.89 -4.03 -37.35
C LEU A 77 2.08 -3.10 -37.67
N SER A 78 1.84 -1.85 -38.08
CA SER A 78 2.90 -0.87 -38.38
C SER A 78 3.51 -0.19 -37.14
N GLY A 79 3.07 -0.49 -35.91
CA GLY A 79 3.76 0.03 -34.72
C GLY A 79 3.04 0.00 -33.37
N ALA A 80 1.79 -0.48 -33.30
CA ALA A 80 1.02 -0.45 -32.04
C ALA A 80 0.86 -1.83 -31.37
N LEU A 81 0.96 -2.93 -32.13
CA LEU A 81 0.85 -4.30 -31.59
C LEU A 81 1.93 -5.24 -32.19
N PRO A 82 2.45 -6.20 -31.40
CA PRO A 82 3.32 -7.25 -31.92
C PRO A 82 2.62 -8.11 -32.97
N ALA A 83 3.34 -8.54 -34.01
CA ALA A 83 2.80 -9.37 -35.09
C ALA A 83 2.02 -10.63 -34.62
N PRO A 84 2.45 -11.38 -33.58
CA PRO A 84 1.68 -12.52 -33.08
C PRO A 84 0.28 -12.15 -32.56
N VAL A 85 0.14 -10.98 -31.92
CA VAL A 85 -1.14 -10.49 -31.39
C VAL A 85 -2.08 -10.11 -32.54
N VAL A 86 -1.53 -9.45 -33.56
CA VAL A 86 -2.28 -9.12 -34.79
C VAL A 86 -2.71 -10.38 -35.53
N GLY A 87 -1.85 -11.40 -35.59
CA GLY A 87 -2.16 -12.70 -36.19
C GLY A 87 -3.32 -13.42 -35.47
N LEU A 88 -3.28 -13.48 -34.13
CA LEU A 88 -4.35 -14.07 -33.32
C LEU A 88 -5.68 -13.31 -33.48
N ALA A 89 -5.64 -11.98 -33.46
CA ALA A 89 -6.83 -11.16 -33.70
C ALA A 89 -7.41 -11.40 -35.10
N THR A 90 -6.54 -11.46 -36.13
CA THR A 90 -6.94 -11.72 -37.51
C THR A 90 -7.62 -13.07 -37.67
N GLN A 91 -7.07 -14.11 -37.04
CA GLN A 91 -7.64 -15.46 -37.05
C GLN A 91 -9.00 -15.52 -36.33
N ALA A 92 -9.13 -14.84 -35.18
CA ALA A 92 -10.40 -14.75 -34.46
C ALA A 92 -11.48 -14.01 -35.29
N ILE A 93 -11.11 -12.92 -35.96
CA ILE A 93 -12.02 -12.12 -36.82
C ILE A 93 -12.47 -12.92 -38.03
N ALA A 94 -11.61 -13.75 -38.63
CA ALA A 94 -12.00 -14.62 -39.75
C ALA A 94 -13.11 -15.61 -39.36
N GLY A 95 -13.21 -15.98 -38.07
CA GLY A 95 -14.27 -16.83 -37.52
C GLY A 95 -15.56 -16.09 -37.15
N PHE A 96 -15.61 -14.76 -37.25
CA PHE A 96 -16.81 -13.99 -36.90
C PHE A 96 -17.89 -14.10 -37.98
N SER A 97 -19.15 -14.20 -37.55
CA SER A 97 -20.31 -14.08 -38.43
C SER A 97 -20.38 -12.69 -39.09
N PRO A 98 -21.09 -12.52 -40.21
CA PRO A 98 -21.25 -11.20 -40.86
C PRO A 98 -21.80 -10.12 -39.93
N ALA A 99 -22.70 -10.49 -39.00
CA ALA A 99 -23.23 -9.57 -37.99
C ALA A 99 -22.15 -9.09 -37.01
N GLN A 100 -21.30 -10.01 -36.53
CA GLN A 100 -20.18 -9.69 -35.62
C GLN A 100 -19.10 -8.86 -36.32
N GLN A 101 -18.81 -9.12 -37.60
CA GLN A 101 -17.88 -8.30 -38.39
C GLN A 101 -18.41 -6.88 -38.58
N LYS A 102 -19.72 -6.73 -38.86
CA LYS A 102 -20.38 -5.42 -38.96
C LYS A 102 -20.38 -4.67 -37.63
N GLU A 103 -20.63 -5.36 -36.52
CA GLU A 103 -20.57 -4.79 -35.18
C GLU A 103 -19.15 -4.33 -34.82
N LEU A 104 -18.13 -5.17 -35.06
CA LEU A 104 -16.74 -4.80 -34.87
C LEU A 104 -16.34 -3.58 -35.72
N SER A 105 -16.72 -3.55 -36.99
CA SER A 105 -16.48 -2.40 -37.86
C SER A 105 -17.13 -1.13 -37.30
N THR A 106 -18.34 -1.24 -36.73
CA THR A 106 -19.05 -0.12 -36.09
C THR A 106 -18.37 0.35 -34.79
N LEU A 107 -17.81 -0.58 -34.02
CA LEU A 107 -17.04 -0.24 -32.80
C LEU A 107 -15.73 0.45 -33.15
N LEU A 108 -15.00 -0.05 -34.14
CA LEU A 108 -13.73 0.52 -34.61
C LEU A 108 -13.93 1.90 -35.27
N SER A 109 -15.02 2.10 -36.02
CA SER A 109 -15.33 3.41 -36.61
C SER A 109 -15.71 4.46 -35.56
N LYS A 110 -16.18 4.02 -34.39
CA LYS A 110 -16.50 4.88 -33.25
C LYS A 110 -15.35 5.02 -32.25
N ALA A 111 -14.21 4.35 -32.47
CA ALA A 111 -13.03 4.49 -31.63
C ALA A 111 -12.37 5.86 -31.89
N GLY A 112 -12.18 6.65 -30.84
CA GLY A 112 -11.67 8.02 -30.91
C GLY A 112 -12.67 9.12 -31.30
N VAL A 113 -13.97 8.83 -31.33
CA VAL A 113 -15.04 9.83 -31.61
C VAL A 113 -15.83 10.11 -30.33
N SER A 114 -15.73 11.33 -29.79
CA SER A 114 -16.56 11.84 -28.69
C SER A 114 -17.96 12.22 -29.19
N ALA A 115 -18.99 12.09 -28.34
CA ALA A 115 -20.35 12.56 -28.63
C ALA A 115 -20.45 14.10 -28.82
N LYS A 116 -19.40 14.85 -28.46
CA LYS A 116 -19.32 16.32 -28.60
C LYS A 116 -17.89 16.77 -29.00
N ALA A 117 -17.53 16.61 -30.29
CA ALA A 117 -16.37 17.19 -31.02
C ALA A 117 -15.02 16.43 -31.09
N SER A 118 -14.36 16.62 -32.27
CA SER A 118 -13.02 16.29 -32.82
C SER A 118 -12.33 14.92 -32.59
N PRO A 119 -11.49 14.44 -33.54
CA PRO A 119 -10.76 13.18 -33.42
C PRO A 119 -9.86 13.17 -32.18
N ARG A 120 -10.02 12.18 -31.29
CA ARG A 120 -9.18 12.04 -30.09
C ARG A 120 -7.82 11.39 -30.44
N ALA A 121 -6.75 11.84 -29.79
CA ALA A 121 -5.38 11.31 -29.96
C ALA A 121 -5.21 9.85 -29.49
N ASP A 122 -6.18 9.30 -28.75
CA ASP A 122 -6.17 7.94 -28.17
C ASP A 122 -6.84 6.88 -29.06
N ALA A 123 -7.34 7.24 -30.25
CA ALA A 123 -8.04 6.33 -31.16
C ALA A 123 -7.21 5.07 -31.53
N GLY A 124 -5.87 5.19 -31.56
CA GLY A 124 -4.97 4.06 -31.78
C GLY A 124 -4.89 3.11 -30.58
N ALA A 125 -4.91 3.64 -29.36
CA ALA A 125 -4.87 2.85 -28.13
C ALA A 125 -6.18 2.07 -27.89
N GLU A 126 -7.33 2.70 -28.17
CA GLU A 126 -8.63 2.03 -28.09
C GLU A 126 -8.72 0.85 -29.07
N ARG A 127 -8.28 1.05 -30.32
CA ARG A 127 -8.22 -0.03 -31.32
C ARG A 127 -7.26 -1.14 -30.91
N ALA A 128 -6.07 -0.78 -30.42
CA ALA A 128 -5.09 -1.75 -29.94
C ALA A 128 -5.65 -2.60 -28.78
N PHE A 129 -6.41 -2.00 -27.86
CA PHE A 129 -7.08 -2.72 -26.80
C PHE A 129 -8.15 -3.68 -27.33
N LEU A 130 -9.04 -3.21 -28.21
CA LEU A 130 -10.10 -4.05 -28.78
C LEU A 130 -9.51 -5.26 -29.51
N PHE A 131 -8.42 -5.08 -30.27
CA PHE A 131 -7.74 -6.20 -30.92
C PHE A 131 -7.04 -7.15 -29.94
N LYS A 132 -6.47 -6.66 -28.84
CA LYS A 132 -5.95 -7.53 -27.76
C LYS A 132 -7.06 -8.35 -27.10
N ALA A 133 -8.23 -7.75 -26.89
CA ALA A 133 -9.39 -8.45 -26.33
C ALA A 133 -9.90 -9.53 -27.30
N ILE A 134 -9.98 -9.23 -28.60
CA ILE A 134 -10.37 -10.20 -29.64
C ILE A 134 -9.34 -11.34 -29.75
N ALA A 135 -8.03 -11.03 -29.74
CA ALA A 135 -6.97 -12.03 -29.70
C ALA A 135 -7.06 -12.94 -28.46
N SER A 136 -7.71 -12.46 -27.40
CA SER A 136 -7.96 -13.19 -26.14
C SER A 136 -9.35 -13.84 -26.10
N GLY A 137 -10.09 -13.87 -27.21
CA GLY A 137 -11.38 -14.56 -27.36
C GLY A 137 -12.64 -13.72 -27.12
N ALA A 138 -12.54 -12.40 -26.95
CA ALA A 138 -13.72 -11.53 -26.80
C ALA A 138 -14.50 -11.39 -28.12
N GLN A 139 -15.82 -11.55 -28.06
CA GLN A 139 -16.75 -11.39 -29.19
C GLN A 139 -18.13 -10.88 -28.73
N GLY A 140 -18.93 -10.37 -29.66
CA GLY A 140 -20.33 -9.95 -29.43
C GLY A 140 -20.52 -9.01 -28.24
N ALA A 141 -21.43 -9.34 -27.33
CA ALA A 141 -21.80 -8.51 -26.18
C ALA A 141 -20.62 -8.16 -25.25
N THR A 142 -19.66 -9.08 -25.08
CA THR A 142 -18.45 -8.83 -24.27
C THR A 142 -17.60 -7.74 -24.92
N LEU A 143 -17.41 -7.82 -26.24
CA LEU A 143 -16.63 -6.83 -26.99
C LEU A 143 -17.31 -5.46 -26.98
N LYS A 144 -18.64 -5.43 -27.11
CA LYS A 144 -19.44 -4.20 -27.02
C LYS A 144 -19.33 -3.53 -25.65
N ARG A 145 -19.46 -4.30 -24.56
CA ARG A 145 -19.32 -3.81 -23.18
C ARG A 145 -17.93 -3.21 -22.93
N LEU A 146 -16.88 -3.90 -23.39
CA LEU A 146 -15.49 -3.42 -23.30
C LEU A 146 -15.29 -2.10 -24.06
N ALA A 147 -15.84 -1.98 -25.27
CA ALA A 147 -15.77 -0.76 -26.06
C ALA A 147 -16.52 0.42 -25.39
N GLU A 148 -17.66 0.15 -24.75
CA GLU A 148 -18.43 1.16 -24.00
C GLU A 148 -17.71 1.60 -22.72
N GLN A 149 -17.09 0.67 -21.99
CA GLN A 149 -16.32 0.95 -20.77
C GLN A 149 -15.11 1.87 -21.03
N ILE A 150 -14.49 1.77 -22.20
CA ILE A 150 -13.33 2.60 -22.55
C ILE A 150 -13.74 3.98 -23.02
N ARG A 151 -14.85 4.10 -23.75
CA ARG A 151 -15.32 5.37 -24.33
C ARG A 151 -15.65 6.45 -23.27
N GLY A 152 -15.83 6.07 -22.01
CA GLY A 152 -16.13 6.97 -20.88
C GLY A 152 -14.93 7.44 -20.05
N ARG A 153 -13.70 7.01 -20.33
CA ARG A 153 -12.52 7.36 -19.52
C ARG A 153 -11.69 8.51 -20.13
N PRO A 154 -11.18 9.47 -19.31
CA PRO A 154 -10.22 10.47 -19.77
C PRO A 154 -8.85 9.81 -20.06
N PRO A 155 -8.03 10.40 -20.96
CA PRO A 155 -6.77 9.82 -21.36
C PRO A 155 -5.77 9.90 -20.21
N THR A 156 -5.50 8.76 -19.57
CA THR A 156 -4.31 8.59 -18.73
C THR A 156 -3.45 7.48 -19.32
N ASN A 157 -2.13 7.62 -19.23
CA ASN A 157 -1.13 6.70 -19.80
C ASN A 157 -1.09 5.30 -19.13
N GLN A 158 -2.19 4.83 -18.53
CA GLN A 158 -2.27 3.50 -17.94
C GLN A 158 -2.58 2.45 -19.00
N ALA A 159 -1.71 1.44 -19.09
CA ALA A 159 -1.90 0.32 -19.99
C ALA A 159 -3.14 -0.50 -19.60
N PHE A 160 -4.07 -0.67 -20.54
CA PHE A 160 -5.22 -1.54 -20.39
C PHE A 160 -4.79 -3.02 -20.35
N SER A 161 -5.13 -3.76 -19.28
CA SER A 161 -4.91 -5.22 -19.15
C SER A 161 -6.25 -5.97 -19.07
N PHE A 162 -6.32 -7.19 -19.64
CA PHE A 162 -7.52 -8.03 -19.74
C PHE A 162 -7.31 -9.38 -19.05
N ASN A 163 -8.36 -9.95 -18.42
CA ASN A 163 -8.38 -11.30 -17.86
C ASN A 163 -9.65 -12.08 -18.36
N PRO A 164 -9.50 -13.17 -19.14
CA PRO A 164 -10.60 -13.84 -19.87
C PRO A 164 -11.60 -14.69 -19.06
N MET A 165 -11.42 -14.86 -17.75
CA MET A 165 -12.15 -15.90 -16.99
C MET A 165 -13.54 -15.51 -16.45
N SER A 166 -13.99 -14.26 -16.58
CA SER A 166 -15.27 -13.80 -15.99
C SER A 166 -16.51 -14.10 -16.86
N ALA A 167 -16.35 -14.47 -18.14
CA ALA A 167 -17.46 -14.47 -19.12
C ALA A 167 -18.17 -15.82 -19.34
N MET A 168 -17.81 -16.91 -18.65
CA MET A 168 -18.41 -18.24 -18.89
C MET A 168 -19.02 -18.85 -17.62
N ALA A 169 -20.18 -18.35 -17.19
CA ALA A 169 -21.04 -19.10 -16.25
C ALA A 169 -22.50 -18.68 -16.42
N SER A 170 -23.22 -19.32 -17.35
CA SER A 170 -24.69 -19.25 -17.41
C SER A 170 -25.28 -20.46 -18.15
N LYS A 171 -25.51 -21.56 -17.42
CA LYS A 171 -26.59 -22.51 -17.76
C LYS A 171 -27.10 -23.21 -16.49
N ARG A 172 -28.43 -23.25 -16.35
CA ARG A 172 -29.22 -23.50 -15.13
C ARG A 172 -29.65 -24.97 -14.96
N ALA A 173 -29.89 -25.38 -13.71
CA ALA A 173 -30.82 -26.46 -13.31
C ALA A 173 -31.70 -25.95 -12.13
N ALA A 174 -32.91 -26.51 -11.94
CA ALA A 174 -33.94 -26.07 -10.98
C ALA A 174 -34.58 -27.26 -10.20
N PRO A 175 -35.38 -27.04 -9.12
CA PRO A 175 -35.49 -25.85 -8.29
C PRO A 175 -34.78 -26.07 -6.93
N ALA A 176 -33.85 -25.20 -6.62
CA ALA A 176 -33.42 -25.02 -5.23
C ALA A 176 -34.59 -24.35 -4.48
N SER A 177 -34.80 -24.71 -3.21
CA SER A 177 -35.79 -24.03 -2.36
C SER A 177 -35.63 -22.50 -2.47
N PRO A 178 -36.68 -21.68 -2.26
CA PRO A 178 -36.55 -20.22 -2.34
C PRO A 178 -35.38 -19.68 -1.49
N ALA A 179 -35.10 -20.33 -0.35
CA ALA A 179 -33.96 -20.02 0.50
C ALA A 179 -32.60 -20.37 -0.13
N GLU A 180 -32.47 -21.52 -0.78
CA GLU A 180 -31.23 -21.91 -1.49
C GLU A 180 -30.99 -21.05 -2.74
N ALA A 181 -32.05 -20.68 -3.46
CA ALA A 181 -31.95 -19.79 -4.60
C ALA A 181 -31.49 -18.37 -4.17
N ALA A 182 -31.98 -17.88 -3.03
CA ALA A 182 -31.54 -16.62 -2.46
C ALA A 182 -30.10 -16.68 -1.92
N ALA A 183 -29.72 -17.76 -1.24
CA ALA A 183 -28.35 -17.97 -0.77
C ALA A 183 -27.34 -18.05 -1.93
N ALA A 184 -27.70 -18.72 -3.04
CA ALA A 184 -26.89 -18.77 -4.24
C ALA A 184 -26.75 -17.40 -4.92
N LYS A 185 -27.82 -16.59 -4.94
CA LYS A 185 -27.76 -15.21 -5.44
C LYS A 185 -26.88 -14.32 -4.58
N LEU A 186 -26.99 -14.42 -3.25
CA LEU A 186 -26.12 -13.69 -2.32
C LEU A 186 -24.66 -14.06 -2.52
N LYS A 187 -24.36 -15.37 -2.64
CA LYS A 187 -23.00 -15.83 -2.90
C LYS A 187 -22.48 -15.31 -4.23
N ALA A 188 -23.29 -15.37 -5.29
CA ALA A 188 -22.88 -14.86 -6.60
C ALA A 188 -22.68 -13.34 -6.62
N ALA A 189 -23.47 -12.60 -5.84
CA ALA A 189 -23.33 -11.15 -5.70
C ALA A 189 -22.10 -10.76 -4.87
N MET A 190 -21.68 -11.61 -3.93
CA MET A 190 -20.53 -11.37 -3.03
C MET A 190 -19.20 -11.94 -3.56
N ASP A 191 -19.23 -13.01 -4.36
CA ASP A 191 -18.02 -13.65 -4.91
C ASP A 191 -17.56 -13.05 -6.25
N ASP A 192 -18.05 -11.87 -6.65
CA ASP A 192 -17.59 -11.25 -7.89
C ASP A 192 -16.15 -10.73 -7.72
N ILE A 193 -15.32 -11.05 -8.71
CA ILE A 193 -13.87 -10.80 -8.74
C ILE A 193 -13.55 -9.29 -8.70
N TRP A 194 -14.54 -8.45 -8.98
CA TRP A 194 -14.44 -6.99 -9.06
C TRP A 194 -15.04 -6.24 -7.87
N GLY A 195 -15.49 -6.96 -6.83
CA GLY A 195 -16.17 -6.41 -5.66
C GLY A 195 -17.62 -6.87 -5.57
N THR A 196 -18.25 -6.66 -4.42
CA THR A 196 -19.63 -7.10 -4.16
C THR A 196 -20.63 -6.25 -4.93
N ASP A 197 -21.57 -6.89 -5.65
CA ASP A 197 -22.70 -6.20 -6.29
C ASP A 197 -23.76 -5.89 -5.22
N GLU A 198 -23.66 -4.70 -4.61
CA GLU A 198 -24.48 -4.30 -3.47
C GLU A 198 -25.97 -4.25 -3.85
N ALA A 199 -26.28 -3.86 -5.09
CA ALA A 199 -27.65 -3.84 -5.61
C ALA A 199 -28.23 -5.26 -5.68
N ALA A 200 -27.45 -6.24 -6.13
CA ALA A 200 -27.86 -7.64 -6.15
C ALA A 200 -27.98 -8.24 -4.74
N VAL A 201 -27.10 -7.86 -3.80
CA VAL A 201 -27.20 -8.26 -2.39
C VAL A 201 -28.48 -7.71 -1.76
N HIS A 202 -28.80 -6.44 -1.98
CA HIS A 202 -30.04 -5.84 -1.50
C HIS A 202 -31.27 -6.47 -2.12
N ALA A 203 -31.30 -6.66 -3.45
CA ALA A 203 -32.40 -7.32 -4.13
C ALA A 203 -32.60 -8.76 -3.62
N ALA A 204 -31.52 -9.46 -3.27
CA ALA A 204 -31.59 -10.82 -2.74
C ALA A 204 -32.05 -10.89 -1.27
N LEU A 205 -31.68 -9.93 -0.42
CA LEU A 205 -32.13 -9.87 0.98
C LEU A 205 -33.55 -9.31 1.12
N GLU A 206 -33.90 -8.29 0.33
CA GLU A 206 -35.21 -7.61 0.41
C GLU A 206 -36.30 -8.33 -0.37
N GLY A 207 -35.92 -9.11 -1.39
CA GLY A 207 -36.85 -9.92 -2.20
C GLY A 207 -37.22 -11.27 -1.58
N VAL A 208 -36.69 -11.60 -0.40
CA VAL A 208 -36.96 -12.85 0.33
C VAL A 208 -37.95 -12.61 1.45
N ASP A 209 -38.89 -13.55 1.63
CA ASP A 209 -39.81 -13.55 2.76
C ASP A 209 -39.03 -13.51 4.09
N PRO A 210 -39.30 -12.56 5.01
CA PRO A 210 -38.64 -12.49 6.30
C PRO A 210 -38.61 -13.81 7.09
N ALA A 211 -39.64 -14.65 6.95
CA ALA A 211 -39.70 -15.97 7.60
C ALA A 211 -38.64 -16.96 7.07
N LEU A 212 -38.08 -16.70 5.89
CA LEU A 212 -37.07 -17.53 5.23
C LEU A 212 -35.65 -17.00 5.42
N LEU A 213 -35.44 -15.80 5.94
CA LEU A 213 -34.10 -15.19 6.07
C LEU A 213 -33.14 -16.00 6.95
N THR A 214 -33.65 -16.63 8.01
CA THR A 214 -32.84 -17.55 8.84
C THR A 214 -32.36 -18.75 8.02
N GLN A 215 -33.24 -19.34 7.20
CA GLN A 215 -32.88 -20.45 6.32
C GLN A 215 -31.91 -19.98 5.22
N VAL A 216 -32.06 -18.77 4.68
CA VAL A 216 -31.11 -18.19 3.73
C VAL A 216 -29.73 -18.02 4.35
N ALA A 217 -29.65 -17.52 5.59
CA ALA A 217 -28.38 -17.36 6.29
C ALA A 217 -27.68 -18.71 6.54
N GLU A 218 -28.41 -19.72 7.01
CA GLU A 218 -27.89 -21.08 7.20
C GLU A 218 -27.44 -21.73 5.89
N ARG A 219 -28.19 -21.51 4.80
CA ARG A 219 -27.84 -22.06 3.48
C ARG A 219 -26.65 -21.34 2.87
N TYR A 220 -26.56 -20.02 3.05
CA TYR A 220 -25.41 -19.23 2.64
C TYR A 220 -24.15 -19.70 3.36
N GLU A 221 -24.21 -19.86 4.69
CA GLU A 221 -23.09 -20.36 5.49
C GLU A 221 -22.67 -21.76 5.07
N LYS A 222 -23.61 -22.67 4.77
CA LYS A 222 -23.28 -23.98 4.20
C LYS A 222 -22.62 -23.90 2.82
N LEU A 223 -22.90 -22.88 2.02
CA LEU A 223 -22.35 -22.71 0.66
C LEU A 223 -20.96 -22.06 0.65
N THR A 224 -20.67 -21.16 1.59
CA THR A 224 -19.44 -20.36 1.62
C THR A 224 -18.51 -20.73 2.77
N SER A 225 -19.00 -21.48 3.75
CA SER A 225 -18.35 -21.69 5.06
C SER A 225 -18.12 -20.39 5.85
N THR A 226 -18.85 -19.32 5.52
CA THR A 226 -18.81 -18.02 6.22
C THR A 226 -20.23 -17.61 6.59
N PRO A 227 -20.52 -17.29 7.86
CA PRO A 227 -21.85 -16.84 8.27
C PRO A 227 -22.31 -15.64 7.43
N LEU A 228 -23.56 -15.63 6.96
CA LEU A 228 -24.05 -14.56 6.07
C LEU A 228 -23.89 -13.16 6.69
N ARG A 229 -24.09 -13.03 8.00
CA ARG A 229 -23.87 -11.77 8.71
C ARG A 229 -22.40 -11.33 8.66
N GLU A 230 -21.47 -12.27 8.80
CA GLU A 230 -20.03 -12.00 8.72
C GLU A 230 -19.62 -11.66 7.30
N ALA A 231 -20.11 -12.41 6.31
CA ALA A 231 -19.92 -12.10 4.89
C ALA A 231 -20.45 -10.71 4.54
N LEU A 232 -21.65 -10.33 4.98
CA LEU A 232 -22.16 -8.97 4.77
C LEU A 232 -21.25 -7.91 5.39
N ASN A 233 -20.68 -8.14 6.58
CA ASN A 233 -19.74 -7.22 7.22
C ASN A 233 -18.38 -7.14 6.49
N LEU A 234 -18.01 -8.19 5.75
CA LEU A 234 -16.81 -8.23 4.92
C LEU A 234 -17.04 -7.54 3.57
N GLU A 235 -18.22 -7.74 2.99
CA GLU A 235 -18.54 -7.44 1.59
C GLU A 235 -19.26 -6.10 1.39
N LEU A 236 -20.00 -5.61 2.39
CA LEU A 236 -20.72 -4.33 2.32
C LEU A 236 -20.17 -3.31 3.33
N GLU A 237 -20.41 -2.02 3.08
CA GLU A 237 -20.10 -0.95 4.02
C GLU A 237 -21.16 0.17 4.06
N GLY A 238 -21.07 1.05 5.06
CA GLY A 238 -21.91 2.25 5.10
C GLY A 238 -23.43 1.98 5.07
N PRO A 239 -24.21 2.79 4.33
CA PRO A 239 -25.67 2.64 4.22
C PRO A 239 -26.09 1.27 3.67
N ASP A 240 -25.30 0.67 2.79
CA ASP A 240 -25.59 -0.63 2.19
C ASP A 240 -25.38 -1.75 3.22
N LEU A 241 -24.32 -1.70 4.03
CA LEU A 241 -24.19 -2.63 5.17
C LEU A 241 -25.34 -2.45 6.17
N GLN A 242 -25.68 -1.21 6.52
CA GLN A 242 -26.79 -0.93 7.44
C GLN A 242 -28.12 -1.42 6.88
N ARG A 243 -28.39 -1.18 5.60
CA ARG A 243 -29.59 -1.63 4.90
C ARG A 243 -29.66 -3.14 4.81
N ALA A 244 -28.55 -3.82 4.53
CA ALA A 244 -28.49 -5.27 4.45
C ALA A 244 -28.62 -5.94 5.83
N LEU A 245 -27.97 -5.39 6.86
CA LEU A 245 -28.14 -5.87 8.24
C LEU A 245 -29.54 -5.57 8.79
N ALA A 246 -30.14 -4.45 8.39
CA ALA A 246 -31.53 -4.14 8.71
C ALA A 246 -32.49 -5.11 8.01
N ALA A 247 -32.27 -5.41 6.72
CA ALA A 247 -33.04 -6.41 5.98
C ALA A 247 -32.91 -7.80 6.61
N LEU A 248 -31.69 -8.22 6.97
CA LEU A 248 -31.42 -9.49 7.65
C LEU A 248 -32.01 -9.52 9.08
N GLY A 249 -32.02 -8.38 9.76
CA GLY A 249 -32.55 -8.19 11.12
C GLY A 249 -34.08 -8.11 11.20
N ARG A 250 -34.80 -8.01 10.07
CA ARG A 250 -36.28 -8.06 10.04
C ARG A 250 -36.83 -9.36 10.61
N ALA A 251 -36.02 -10.40 10.73
CA ALA A 251 -36.38 -11.66 11.39
C ALA A 251 -36.61 -11.52 12.92
N VAL A 252 -36.19 -10.42 13.57
CA VAL A 252 -36.10 -10.34 15.04
C VAL A 252 -36.92 -9.21 15.68
N SER A 253 -37.56 -8.33 14.91
CA SER A 253 -38.38 -7.24 15.50
C SER A 253 -39.86 -7.42 15.27
N ALA A 254 -40.46 -8.27 16.10
CA ALA A 254 -41.88 -8.24 16.41
C ALA A 254 -42.04 -8.21 17.95
N ALA A 255 -41.72 -7.06 18.58
CA ALA A 255 -42.34 -6.51 19.80
C ALA A 255 -41.50 -5.36 20.40
N PRO A 256 -42.09 -4.25 20.87
CA PRO A 256 -41.37 -3.12 21.47
C PRO A 256 -41.56 -3.02 23.00
N THR A 257 -40.56 -2.48 23.71
CA THR A 257 -40.77 -1.55 24.86
C THR A 257 -39.44 -0.90 25.28
N ALA A 258 -39.51 0.39 25.62
CA ALA A 258 -38.44 1.28 26.12
C ALA A 258 -38.62 1.54 27.65
N PRO A 259 -37.95 2.53 28.29
CA PRO A 259 -36.53 2.59 28.68
C PRO A 259 -36.32 3.01 30.17
N VAL A 260 -35.07 3.01 30.69
CA VAL A 260 -34.69 3.78 31.91
C VAL A 260 -33.32 4.44 31.73
N GLN A 261 -33.23 5.74 32.06
CA GLN A 261 -32.07 6.63 32.01
C GLN A 261 -31.35 6.73 33.37
N ALA A 262 -30.04 7.00 33.35
CA ALA A 262 -29.32 7.78 34.37
C ALA A 262 -28.09 8.50 33.73
N PRO A 263 -27.65 9.66 34.26
CA PRO A 263 -26.98 10.69 33.46
C PRO A 263 -25.46 10.68 33.61
N VAL A 264 -24.74 10.69 32.47
CA VAL A 264 -23.36 11.16 32.39
C VAL A 264 -23.35 12.37 31.47
N LYS A 265 -22.90 13.52 31.96
CA LYS A 265 -22.63 14.71 31.15
C LYS A 265 -21.49 14.40 30.18
N ALA A 266 -21.83 13.84 29.02
CA ALA A 266 -20.98 13.89 27.84
C ALA A 266 -21.25 15.23 27.15
N ALA A 267 -20.22 16.06 27.01
CA ALA A 267 -20.25 17.14 26.04
C ALA A 267 -20.52 16.51 24.67
N LYS A 268 -21.66 16.83 24.06
CA LYS A 268 -21.94 16.50 22.66
C LYS A 268 -20.83 17.13 21.83
N ALA A 269 -19.87 16.34 21.37
CA ALA A 269 -18.99 16.73 20.29
C ALA A 269 -19.89 17.11 19.12
N ALA A 270 -19.96 18.41 18.81
CA ALA A 270 -20.60 18.86 17.59
C ALA A 270 -19.90 18.14 16.43
N ALA A 271 -20.67 17.42 15.62
CA ALA A 271 -20.12 16.80 14.41
C ALA A 271 -19.57 17.94 13.54
N VAL A 272 -18.24 18.05 13.48
CA VAL A 272 -17.58 18.95 12.53
C VAL A 272 -17.96 18.46 11.14
N ALA A 273 -18.69 19.28 10.39
CA ALA A 273 -19.08 18.94 9.03
C ALA A 273 -17.82 18.76 8.18
N SER A 274 -17.76 17.70 7.37
CA SER A 274 -16.65 17.45 6.47
C SER A 274 -16.47 18.60 5.49
N THR A 275 -15.22 19.05 5.29
CA THR A 275 -14.91 20.10 4.31
C THR A 275 -15.37 19.70 2.90
N PRO A 276 -16.17 20.53 2.19
CA PRO A 276 -16.62 20.25 0.83
C PRO A 276 -15.45 20.06 -0.15
N ALA A 277 -15.62 19.21 -1.18
CA ALA A 277 -14.58 18.94 -2.18
C ALA A 277 -14.00 20.20 -2.86
N PRO A 278 -14.79 21.23 -3.22
CA PRO A 278 -14.23 22.47 -3.77
C PRO A 278 -13.29 23.20 -2.79
N ASP A 279 -13.60 23.16 -1.50
CA ASP A 279 -12.76 23.77 -0.46
C ASP A 279 -11.49 22.94 -0.22
N ILE A 280 -11.57 21.61 -0.32
CA ILE A 280 -10.39 20.72 -0.29
C ILE A 280 -9.42 21.10 -1.42
N GLN A 281 -9.92 21.22 -2.66
CA GLN A 281 -9.09 21.59 -3.80
C GLN A 281 -8.44 22.97 -3.59
N LYS A 282 -9.25 23.94 -3.15
CA LYS A 282 -8.78 25.29 -2.83
C LYS A 282 -7.66 25.28 -1.77
N ASN A 283 -7.81 24.47 -0.73
CA ASN A 283 -6.80 24.35 0.33
C ASN A 283 -5.50 23.72 -0.19
N LEU A 284 -5.59 22.67 -1.01
CA LEU A 284 -4.43 22.04 -1.64
C LEU A 284 -3.74 22.97 -2.66
N ASP A 285 -4.51 23.79 -3.38
CA ASP A 285 -3.97 24.77 -4.34
C ASP A 285 -3.32 25.97 -3.67
N ALA A 286 -3.75 26.31 -2.45
CA ALA A 286 -3.10 27.35 -1.64
C ALA A 286 -1.71 26.94 -1.14
N LEU A 287 -1.36 25.65 -1.17
CA LEU A 287 -0.05 25.16 -0.76
C LEU A 287 1.02 25.60 -1.76
N GLN A 288 1.99 26.37 -1.29
CA GLN A 288 3.10 26.85 -2.10
C GLN A 288 4.12 25.73 -2.26
N VAL A 289 4.43 25.35 -3.50
CA VAL A 289 5.39 24.28 -3.80
C VAL A 289 6.54 24.85 -4.61
N SER A 290 7.76 24.61 -4.15
CA SER A 290 8.99 24.91 -4.89
C SER A 290 9.84 23.65 -4.99
N SER A 291 10.01 23.14 -6.21
CA SER A 291 10.84 21.97 -6.48
C SER A 291 12.14 22.35 -7.17
N ARG A 292 13.22 21.68 -6.76
CA ARG A 292 14.54 21.77 -7.37
C ARG A 292 14.96 20.38 -7.83
N ASP A 293 15.24 20.27 -9.13
CA ASP A 293 15.94 19.13 -9.70
C ASP A 293 17.37 19.07 -9.14
N GLU A 294 17.71 17.98 -8.46
CA GLU A 294 19.05 17.69 -7.92
C GLU A 294 19.85 16.71 -8.82
N GLY A 295 19.34 16.43 -10.01
CA GLY A 295 19.93 15.58 -11.03
C GLY A 295 19.57 14.11 -10.88
N VAL A 296 20.18 13.30 -11.75
CA VAL A 296 20.05 11.84 -11.73
C VAL A 296 21.26 11.23 -11.04
N ILE A 297 21.03 10.37 -10.05
CA ILE A 297 22.09 9.61 -9.38
C ILE A 297 21.89 8.12 -9.58
N LYS A 298 22.99 7.36 -9.62
CA LYS A 298 22.90 5.90 -9.63
C LYS A 298 22.58 5.39 -8.23
N ARG A 299 21.64 4.45 -8.13
CA ARG A 299 21.27 3.73 -6.89
C ARG A 299 21.33 2.23 -7.13
N GLY A 300 21.55 1.44 -6.09
CA GLY A 300 21.25 0.01 -6.16
C GLY A 300 19.75 -0.18 -6.38
N ASN A 301 19.35 -1.21 -7.12
CA ASN A 301 17.94 -1.41 -7.50
C ASN A 301 17.11 -2.06 -6.38
N ALA A 302 17.01 -1.38 -5.24
CA ALA A 302 16.22 -1.82 -4.09
C ALA A 302 14.73 -2.00 -4.42
N VAL A 303 14.16 -1.20 -5.32
CA VAL A 303 12.74 -1.29 -5.67
C VAL A 303 12.41 -2.63 -6.32
N GLU A 304 13.14 -3.02 -7.37
CA GLU A 304 12.90 -4.34 -8.01
C GLU A 304 13.22 -5.50 -7.04
N LEU A 305 14.24 -5.35 -6.19
CA LEU A 305 14.51 -6.32 -5.12
C LEU A 305 13.29 -6.49 -4.20
N ASN A 306 12.66 -5.38 -3.78
CA ASN A 306 11.48 -5.40 -2.92
C ASN A 306 10.24 -5.92 -3.64
N ASP A 307 10.09 -5.67 -4.93
CA ASP A 307 8.96 -6.20 -5.70
C ASP A 307 9.04 -7.72 -5.88
N ILE A 308 10.26 -8.28 -5.99
CA ILE A 308 10.48 -9.72 -6.07
C ILE A 308 10.41 -10.34 -4.66
N ILE A 309 11.07 -9.74 -3.66
CA ILE A 309 11.15 -10.21 -2.28
C ILE A 309 10.67 -9.11 -1.31
N PRO A 310 9.34 -8.96 -1.15
CA PRO A 310 8.74 -7.85 -0.38
C PRO A 310 8.77 -8.07 1.14
N ILE A 311 9.03 -9.30 1.59
CA ILE A 311 9.05 -9.60 3.02
C ILE A 311 10.41 -9.21 3.61
N ASN A 312 10.36 -8.34 4.60
CA ASN A 312 11.53 -7.99 5.40
C ASN A 312 11.59 -8.96 6.58
N VAL A 313 12.34 -10.06 6.42
CA VAL A 313 12.56 -10.99 7.50
C VAL A 313 13.95 -10.73 8.06
N ALA A 314 14.01 -10.02 9.18
CA ALA A 314 15.26 -9.83 9.92
C ALA A 314 15.88 -11.16 10.39
N GLN A 315 15.09 -12.23 10.46
CA GLN A 315 15.51 -13.59 10.82
C GLN A 315 16.13 -14.39 9.67
N TRP A 316 16.15 -13.88 8.45
CA TRP A 316 16.87 -14.57 7.37
C TRP A 316 18.38 -14.55 7.63
N ASP A 317 19.06 -15.61 7.22
CA ASP A 317 20.50 -15.74 7.35
C ASP A 317 21.14 -15.88 5.95
N PRO A 318 21.82 -14.83 5.44
CA PRO A 318 21.95 -13.51 6.02
C PRO A 318 20.68 -12.64 5.82
N PRO A 319 20.45 -11.62 6.67
CA PRO A 319 19.32 -10.72 6.50
C PRO A 319 19.38 -9.97 5.17
N LYS A 320 18.22 -9.62 4.61
CA LYS A 320 18.12 -8.87 3.34
C LYS A 320 18.98 -7.59 3.29
N ALA A 321 19.03 -6.84 4.39
CA ALA A 321 19.87 -5.65 4.48
C ALA A 321 21.37 -5.98 4.39
N HIS A 322 21.78 -7.12 4.93
CA HIS A 322 23.17 -7.57 4.90
C HIS A 322 23.60 -7.95 3.47
N ILE A 323 22.76 -8.68 2.72
CA ILE A 323 23.08 -9.04 1.33
C ILE A 323 23.03 -7.83 0.38
N TYR A 324 22.19 -6.83 0.66
CA TYR A 324 22.08 -5.62 -0.16
C TYR A 324 23.19 -4.58 0.10
N ALA A 325 23.69 -4.47 1.34
CA ALA A 325 24.66 -3.43 1.72
C ALA A 325 25.95 -3.41 0.88
N PRO A 326 26.57 -4.54 0.48
CA PRO A 326 27.72 -4.55 -0.43
C PRO A 326 27.42 -3.92 -1.79
N LEU A 327 26.25 -4.19 -2.38
CA LEU A 327 25.84 -3.59 -3.64
C LEU A 327 25.70 -2.06 -3.51
N LYS A 328 25.01 -1.60 -2.45
CA LYS A 328 24.87 -0.17 -2.16
C LYS A 328 26.23 0.53 -2.04
N LYS A 329 27.18 -0.07 -1.28
CA LYS A 329 28.54 0.48 -1.13
C LYS A 329 29.28 0.57 -2.46
N ALA A 330 29.12 -0.42 -3.35
CA ALA A 330 29.74 -0.40 -4.67
C ALA A 330 29.16 0.72 -5.56
N VAL A 331 27.85 0.94 -5.53
CA VAL A 331 27.20 2.07 -6.24
C VAL A 331 27.64 3.43 -5.66
N GLU A 332 27.73 3.56 -4.34
CA GLU A 332 28.26 4.79 -3.70
C GLU A 332 29.71 5.06 -4.11
N ALA A 333 30.56 4.02 -4.18
CA ALA A 333 31.93 4.15 -4.64
C ALA A 333 32.00 4.62 -6.11
N ARG A 334 31.13 4.06 -6.98
CA ARG A 334 30.99 4.48 -8.37
C ARG A 334 30.60 5.95 -8.48
N ASN A 335 29.59 6.40 -7.72
CA ASN A 335 29.15 7.80 -7.73
C ASN A 335 30.26 8.75 -7.29
N LYS A 336 30.98 8.43 -6.21
CA LYS A 336 32.14 9.22 -5.75
C LYS A 336 33.25 9.27 -6.80
N ALA A 337 33.51 8.17 -7.50
CA ALA A 337 34.49 8.12 -8.58
C ALA A 337 34.05 8.95 -9.80
N GLN A 338 32.76 8.94 -10.14
CA GLN A 338 32.18 9.79 -11.19
C GLN A 338 32.29 11.29 -10.84
N GLU A 339 32.01 11.67 -9.60
CA GLU A 339 32.21 13.05 -9.13
C GLU A 339 33.69 13.46 -9.18
N ALA A 340 34.59 12.56 -8.79
CA ALA A 340 36.03 12.81 -8.88
C ALA A 340 36.48 12.98 -10.34
N LEU A 341 35.95 12.18 -11.26
CA LEU A 341 36.21 12.32 -12.70
C LEU A 341 35.74 13.66 -13.22
N ALA A 342 34.54 14.10 -12.84
CA ALA A 342 33.99 15.41 -13.24
C ALA A 342 34.81 16.60 -12.71
N LYS A 343 35.44 16.46 -11.53
CA LYS A 343 36.29 17.49 -10.91
C LYS A 343 37.76 17.42 -11.35
N ALA A 344 38.18 16.36 -12.03
CA ALA A 344 39.58 16.14 -12.37
C ALA A 344 40.04 17.07 -13.51
N THR A 345 41.06 17.88 -13.24
CA THR A 345 41.64 18.82 -14.21
C THR A 345 42.86 18.26 -14.96
N THR A 346 43.44 17.14 -14.50
CA THR A 346 44.63 16.52 -15.10
C THR A 346 44.34 15.13 -15.65
N GLU A 347 45.03 14.74 -16.72
CA GLU A 347 44.89 13.41 -17.31
C GLU A 347 45.19 12.25 -16.35
N PRO A 348 46.24 12.30 -15.50
CA PRO A 348 46.46 11.27 -14.48
C PRO A 348 45.29 11.16 -13.50
N ALA A 349 44.70 12.28 -13.06
CA ALA A 349 43.57 12.28 -12.15
C ALA A 349 42.30 11.71 -12.81
N LYS A 350 42.04 12.05 -14.09
CA LYS A 350 40.94 11.46 -14.87
C LYS A 350 41.11 9.95 -15.02
N LYS A 351 42.30 9.47 -15.39
CA LYS A 351 42.59 8.04 -15.50
C LYS A 351 42.41 7.30 -14.17
N ALA A 352 42.87 7.88 -13.06
CA ALA A 352 42.70 7.29 -11.74
C ALA A 352 41.22 7.24 -11.31
N ALA A 353 40.44 8.27 -11.63
CA ALA A 353 38.99 8.29 -11.37
C ALA A 353 38.25 7.27 -12.24
N GLN A 354 38.59 7.15 -13.53
CA GLN A 354 38.02 6.15 -14.44
C GLN A 354 38.29 4.73 -13.97
N ALA A 355 39.53 4.42 -13.56
CA ALA A 355 39.87 3.09 -13.04
C ALA A 355 39.03 2.73 -11.79
N LYS A 356 38.69 3.72 -10.94
CA LYS A 356 37.80 3.53 -9.80
C LYS A 356 36.34 3.28 -10.22
N ILE A 357 35.87 3.92 -11.29
CA ILE A 357 34.55 3.64 -11.88
C ILE A 357 34.52 2.19 -12.37
N ASP A 358 35.51 1.77 -13.15
CA ASP A 358 35.58 0.41 -13.72
C ASP A 358 35.63 -0.65 -12.61
N ALA A 359 36.43 -0.43 -11.57
CA ALA A 359 36.48 -1.31 -10.41
C ALA A 359 35.14 -1.38 -9.65
N ALA A 360 34.45 -0.24 -9.50
CA ALA A 360 33.13 -0.20 -8.88
C ALA A 360 32.07 -0.91 -9.74
N ASP A 361 32.11 -0.78 -11.07
CA ASP A 361 31.21 -1.47 -12.00
C ASP A 361 31.40 -2.99 -11.97
N GLN A 362 32.64 -3.48 -11.82
CA GLN A 362 32.93 -4.90 -11.57
C GLN A 362 32.32 -5.37 -10.24
N GLN A 363 32.46 -4.58 -9.18
CA GLN A 363 31.85 -4.89 -7.88
C GLN A 363 30.31 -4.90 -7.96
N ILE A 364 29.70 -3.91 -8.61
CA ILE A 364 28.24 -3.84 -8.82
C ILE A 364 27.74 -5.09 -9.54
N THR A 365 28.44 -5.53 -10.59
CA THR A 365 28.12 -6.75 -11.33
C THR A 365 28.22 -7.98 -10.42
N SER A 366 29.33 -8.14 -9.70
CA SER A 366 29.55 -9.28 -8.79
C SER A 366 28.52 -9.34 -7.66
N GLN A 367 28.25 -8.21 -6.98
CA GLN A 367 27.26 -8.17 -5.90
C GLN A 367 25.84 -8.33 -6.45
N GLY A 368 25.57 -7.85 -7.67
CA GLY A 368 24.31 -8.06 -8.39
C GLY A 368 24.01 -9.54 -8.61
N GLU A 369 24.99 -10.32 -9.05
CA GLU A 369 24.83 -11.77 -9.23
C GLU A 369 24.62 -12.51 -7.91
N LYS A 370 25.30 -12.11 -6.82
CA LYS A 370 25.03 -12.65 -5.48
C LYS A 370 23.61 -12.36 -5.02
N LEU A 371 23.12 -11.15 -5.27
CA LEU A 371 21.75 -10.77 -4.93
C LEU A 371 20.73 -11.55 -5.77
N LYS A 372 20.98 -11.79 -7.06
CA LYS A 372 20.15 -12.67 -7.89
C LYS A 372 20.11 -14.10 -7.35
N ALA A 373 21.25 -14.66 -6.96
CA ALA A 373 21.31 -16.00 -6.36
C ALA A 373 20.47 -16.06 -5.08
N TRP A 374 20.63 -15.06 -4.20
CA TRP A 374 19.86 -14.94 -2.97
C TRP A 374 18.34 -14.80 -3.22
N MET A 375 17.93 -14.01 -4.23
CA MET A 375 16.51 -13.90 -4.61
C MET A 375 15.92 -15.23 -5.10
N LYS A 376 16.70 -16.06 -5.81
CA LYS A 376 16.25 -17.39 -6.24
C LYS A 376 16.01 -18.32 -5.06
N GLU A 377 16.91 -18.31 -4.07
CA GLU A 377 16.79 -19.10 -2.85
C GLU A 377 15.55 -18.71 -2.03
N HIS A 378 15.25 -17.42 -1.97
CA HIS A 378 14.14 -16.89 -1.16
C HIS A 378 12.83 -16.73 -1.96
N LEU A 379 12.78 -17.16 -3.22
CA LEU A 379 11.67 -16.90 -4.14
C LEU A 379 10.31 -17.41 -3.62
N ALA A 380 10.32 -18.52 -2.88
CA ALA A 380 9.13 -19.13 -2.29
C ALA A 380 8.37 -18.19 -1.32
N THR A 381 9.04 -17.14 -0.84
CA THR A 381 8.47 -16.14 0.08
C THR A 381 7.75 -15.01 -0.65
N ASN A 382 7.77 -14.98 -1.99
CA ASN A 382 6.99 -14.03 -2.77
C ASN A 382 5.47 -14.26 -2.53
N PRO A 383 4.68 -13.25 -2.16
CA PRO A 383 3.26 -13.42 -1.83
C PRO A 383 2.41 -14.04 -2.95
N SER A 384 2.70 -13.73 -4.21
CA SER A 384 1.97 -14.30 -5.35
C SER A 384 2.27 -15.78 -5.50
N LEU A 385 3.54 -16.18 -5.33
CA LEU A 385 3.92 -17.58 -5.37
C LEU A 385 3.40 -18.35 -4.15
N MET A 386 3.41 -17.76 -2.95
CA MET A 386 2.80 -18.35 -1.76
C MET A 386 1.30 -18.63 -1.96
N LYS A 387 0.55 -17.65 -2.49
CA LYS A 387 -0.88 -17.83 -2.80
C LYS A 387 -1.11 -18.93 -3.82
N ALA A 388 -0.29 -18.99 -4.88
CA ALA A 388 -0.39 -20.05 -5.88
C ALA A 388 -0.04 -21.42 -5.31
N ASN A 389 0.97 -21.52 -4.42
CA ASN A 389 1.32 -22.75 -3.70
C ASN A 389 0.15 -23.23 -2.81
N GLU A 390 -0.48 -22.33 -2.05
CA GLU A 390 -1.65 -22.68 -1.23
C GLU A 390 -2.86 -23.11 -2.08
N ALA A 391 -3.08 -22.49 -3.24
CA ALA A 391 -4.11 -22.92 -4.18
C ALA A 391 -3.89 -24.36 -4.69
N VAL A 392 -2.64 -24.72 -5.01
CA VAL A 392 -2.27 -26.10 -5.40
C VAL A 392 -2.52 -27.07 -4.25
N LYS A 393 -2.09 -26.71 -3.04
CA LYS A 393 -2.29 -27.53 -1.83
C LYS A 393 -3.78 -27.76 -1.53
N LEU A 394 -4.61 -26.72 -1.62
CA LEU A 394 -6.05 -26.81 -1.42
C LEU A 394 -6.71 -27.70 -2.47
N ALA A 395 -6.39 -27.51 -3.75
CA ALA A 395 -6.91 -28.35 -4.83
C ALA A 395 -6.48 -29.82 -4.68
N GLY A 396 -5.23 -30.07 -4.27
CA GLY A 396 -4.73 -31.41 -3.99
C GLY A 396 -5.45 -32.08 -2.83
N ALA A 397 -5.70 -31.34 -1.74
CA ALA A 397 -6.48 -31.82 -0.60
C ALA A 397 -7.93 -32.15 -1.00
N GLN A 398 -8.53 -31.38 -1.91
CA GLN A 398 -9.86 -31.66 -2.44
C GLN A 398 -9.90 -32.97 -3.25
N VAL A 399 -8.90 -33.21 -4.12
CA VAL A 399 -8.77 -34.47 -4.86
C VAL A 399 -8.67 -35.65 -3.89
N ALA A 400 -7.76 -35.58 -2.91
CA ALA A 400 -7.58 -36.65 -1.92
C ALA A 400 -8.84 -36.90 -1.07
N ALA A 401 -9.58 -35.85 -0.72
CA ALA A 401 -10.84 -35.96 0.01
C ALA A 401 -11.93 -36.66 -0.81
N LEU A 402 -12.04 -36.36 -2.12
CA LEU A 402 -12.98 -37.03 -3.02
C LEU A 402 -12.62 -38.50 -3.23
N GLU A 403 -11.34 -38.82 -3.45
CA GLU A 403 -10.89 -40.22 -3.58
C GLU A 403 -11.25 -41.04 -2.32
N LYS A 404 -11.02 -40.47 -1.13
CA LYS A 404 -11.42 -41.10 0.14
C LYS A 404 -12.94 -41.22 0.30
N LYS A 405 -13.71 -40.23 -0.15
CA LYS A 405 -15.18 -40.25 -0.12
C LYS A 405 -15.72 -41.34 -1.04
N HIS A 406 -15.21 -41.42 -2.27
CA HIS A 406 -15.64 -42.39 -3.28
C HIS A 406 -15.26 -43.82 -2.87
N ALA A 407 -14.07 -44.03 -2.31
CA ALA A 407 -13.64 -45.34 -1.78
C ALA A 407 -14.53 -45.86 -0.63
N LYS A 408 -15.26 -44.98 0.08
CA LYS A 408 -16.16 -45.34 1.17
C LYS A 408 -17.64 -45.39 0.77
N ALA A 409 -17.97 -45.02 -0.47
CA ALA A 409 -19.35 -44.96 -0.91
C ALA A 409 -19.94 -46.37 -1.03
N LYS A 410 -21.13 -46.59 -0.46
CA LYS A 410 -21.87 -47.84 -0.65
C LYS A 410 -22.36 -47.91 -2.10
N VAL A 411 -22.04 -48.99 -2.78
CA VAL A 411 -22.51 -49.24 -4.16
C VAL A 411 -23.97 -49.69 -4.11
N PRO A 412 -24.90 -49.04 -4.83
CA PRO A 412 -26.28 -49.49 -4.96
C PRO A 412 -26.38 -50.92 -5.51
N THR A 413 -27.38 -51.68 -5.07
CA THR A 413 -27.66 -53.02 -5.59
C THR A 413 -28.32 -52.99 -6.97
N ASP A 414 -29.03 -51.90 -7.30
CA ASP A 414 -29.56 -51.66 -8.65
C ASP A 414 -28.43 -51.25 -9.61
N ALA A 415 -28.32 -51.96 -10.73
CA ALA A 415 -27.22 -51.78 -11.68
C ALA A 415 -27.20 -50.38 -12.32
N LYS A 416 -28.38 -49.80 -12.59
CA LYS A 416 -28.48 -48.47 -13.21
C LYS A 416 -28.07 -47.38 -12.21
N ALA A 417 -28.47 -47.52 -10.96
CA ALA A 417 -28.06 -46.64 -9.87
C ALA A 417 -26.54 -46.75 -9.58
N ALA A 418 -25.98 -47.96 -9.64
CA ALA A 418 -24.54 -48.18 -9.48
C ALA A 418 -23.71 -47.50 -10.58
N GLU A 419 -24.12 -47.64 -11.85
CA GLU A 419 -23.43 -46.98 -12.97
C GLU A 419 -23.57 -45.45 -12.90
N THR A 420 -24.74 -44.95 -12.51
CA THR A 420 -24.96 -43.51 -12.30
C THR A 420 -24.05 -42.96 -11.20
N LEU A 421 -23.91 -43.65 -10.07
CA LEU A 421 -23.01 -43.25 -8.99
C LEU A 421 -21.56 -43.23 -9.47
N LYS A 422 -21.12 -44.28 -10.17
CA LYS A 422 -19.76 -44.38 -10.72
C LYS A 422 -19.44 -43.23 -11.68
N GLN A 423 -20.36 -42.91 -12.59
CA GLN A 423 -20.18 -41.80 -13.52
C GLN A 423 -20.11 -40.46 -12.77
N SER A 424 -21.02 -40.21 -11.82
CA SER A 424 -21.00 -38.99 -11.01
C SER A 424 -19.70 -38.85 -10.21
N GLN A 425 -19.19 -39.93 -9.62
CA GLN A 425 -17.91 -39.91 -8.89
C GLN A 425 -16.74 -39.63 -9.83
N LYS A 426 -16.74 -40.24 -11.01
CA LYS A 426 -15.75 -39.97 -12.05
C LYS A 426 -15.76 -38.49 -12.46
N ASP A 427 -16.94 -37.93 -12.73
CA ASP A 427 -17.07 -36.53 -13.15
C ASP A 427 -16.62 -35.55 -12.04
N GLU A 428 -16.98 -35.84 -10.78
CA GLU A 428 -16.51 -35.07 -9.61
C GLU A 428 -14.97 -35.10 -9.50
N LEU A 429 -14.37 -36.28 -9.65
CA LEU A 429 -12.93 -36.46 -9.52
C LEU A 429 -12.16 -35.83 -10.70
N ASP A 430 -12.67 -35.99 -11.92
CA ASP A 430 -12.10 -35.39 -13.13
C ASP A 430 -12.16 -33.86 -13.05
N ALA A 431 -13.27 -33.28 -12.55
CA ALA A 431 -13.38 -31.84 -12.31
C ALA A 431 -12.40 -31.34 -11.23
N ALA A 432 -12.21 -32.09 -10.13
CA ALA A 432 -11.25 -31.73 -9.09
C ALA A 432 -9.79 -31.82 -9.58
N ARG A 433 -9.47 -32.85 -10.37
CA ARG A 433 -8.15 -32.99 -11.01
C ARG A 433 -7.88 -31.87 -12.00
N ALA A 434 -8.88 -31.46 -12.78
CA ALA A 434 -8.76 -30.31 -13.68
C ALA A 434 -8.43 -29.00 -12.91
N LYS A 435 -9.08 -28.76 -11.75
CA LYS A 435 -8.75 -27.62 -10.87
C LYS A 435 -7.33 -27.70 -10.31
N LEU A 436 -6.87 -28.88 -9.92
CA LEU A 436 -5.49 -29.09 -9.47
C LEU A 436 -4.49 -28.77 -10.59
N THR A 437 -4.72 -29.28 -11.81
CA THR A 437 -3.88 -28.97 -12.97
C THR A 437 -3.87 -27.46 -13.25
N GLN A 438 -5.02 -26.79 -13.22
CA GLN A 438 -5.10 -25.34 -13.39
C GLN A 438 -4.29 -24.58 -12.33
N ALA A 439 -4.41 -24.97 -11.06
CA ALA A 439 -3.64 -24.38 -9.97
C ALA A 439 -2.13 -24.60 -10.15
N GLN A 440 -1.71 -25.80 -10.59
CA GLN A 440 -0.30 -26.11 -10.86
C GLN A 440 0.24 -25.31 -12.04
N THR A 441 -0.52 -25.18 -13.14
CA THR A 441 -0.13 -24.33 -14.28
C THR A 441 -0.01 -22.87 -13.86
N HIS A 442 -0.93 -22.36 -13.04
CA HIS A 442 -0.86 -21.00 -12.52
C HIS A 442 0.38 -20.79 -11.64
N GLN A 443 0.62 -21.70 -10.69
CA GLN A 443 1.81 -21.70 -9.84
C GLN A 443 3.11 -21.67 -10.66
N GLN A 444 3.21 -22.55 -11.67
CA GLN A 444 4.37 -22.62 -12.55
C GLN A 444 4.56 -21.31 -13.33
N THR A 445 3.47 -20.75 -13.87
CA THR A 445 3.49 -19.46 -14.59
C THR A 445 3.99 -18.32 -13.69
N VAL A 446 3.51 -18.25 -12.44
CA VAL A 446 3.96 -17.25 -11.46
C VAL A 446 5.45 -17.43 -11.15
N LYS A 447 5.89 -18.67 -10.89
CA LYS A 447 7.29 -19.01 -10.61
C LYS A 447 8.21 -18.62 -11.77
N ASP A 448 7.86 -18.98 -13.00
CA ASP A 448 8.65 -18.69 -14.19
C ASP A 448 8.71 -17.19 -14.49
N GLY A 449 7.61 -16.47 -14.28
CA GLY A 449 7.58 -15.01 -14.35
C GLY A 449 8.54 -14.36 -13.35
N LEU A 450 8.56 -14.83 -12.11
CA LEU A 450 9.47 -14.33 -11.08
C LEU A 450 10.94 -14.68 -11.39
N LEU A 451 11.23 -15.89 -11.85
CA LEU A 451 12.59 -16.28 -12.28
C LEU A 451 13.07 -15.44 -13.47
N THR A 452 12.19 -15.13 -14.40
CA THR A 452 12.48 -14.24 -15.53
C THR A 452 12.81 -12.82 -15.05
N ARG A 453 12.05 -12.29 -14.09
CA ARG A 453 12.37 -10.99 -13.45
C ARG A 453 13.72 -11.01 -12.74
N ILE A 454 14.04 -12.08 -11.98
CA ILE A 454 15.34 -12.21 -11.33
C ILE A 454 16.48 -12.25 -12.37
N ALA A 455 16.31 -12.98 -13.47
CA ALA A 455 17.31 -13.02 -14.54
C ALA A 455 17.52 -11.62 -15.16
N GLY A 456 16.43 -10.87 -15.37
CA GLY A 456 16.43 -9.49 -15.87
C GLY A 456 16.80 -8.41 -14.84
N TYR A 457 17.07 -8.76 -13.58
CA TYR A 457 17.38 -7.80 -12.53
C TYR A 457 18.64 -7.00 -12.87
N THR A 458 18.49 -5.67 -12.92
CA THR A 458 19.59 -4.72 -13.07
C THR A 458 20.05 -4.25 -11.69
N PRO A 459 21.31 -4.46 -11.28
CA PRO A 459 21.77 -4.16 -9.93
C PRO A 459 21.86 -2.66 -9.62
N MET A 460 21.90 -1.82 -10.65
CA MET A 460 22.02 -0.37 -10.54
C MET A 460 21.04 0.31 -11.50
N VAL A 461 20.40 1.38 -11.04
CA VAL A 461 19.40 2.15 -11.79
C VAL A 461 19.67 3.65 -11.67
N ASP A 462 19.20 4.39 -12.67
CA ASP A 462 19.13 5.85 -12.62
C ASP A 462 17.92 6.29 -11.79
N VAL A 463 18.16 7.13 -10.79
CA VAL A 463 17.13 7.67 -9.92
C VAL A 463 17.21 9.19 -9.97
N GLN A 464 16.14 9.79 -10.51
CA GLN A 464 15.94 11.24 -10.45
C GLN A 464 15.86 11.68 -8.99
N GLN A 465 16.48 12.82 -8.69
CA GLN A 465 16.41 13.44 -7.37
C GLN A 465 15.71 14.78 -7.48
N THR A 466 14.71 14.95 -6.63
CA THR A 466 13.93 16.17 -6.50
C THR A 466 13.95 16.57 -5.04
N ARG A 467 14.37 17.79 -4.76
CA ARG A 467 14.14 18.43 -3.47
C ARG A 467 12.93 19.33 -3.59
N THR A 468 11.95 19.14 -2.73
CA THR A 468 10.70 19.91 -2.75
C THR A 468 10.51 20.59 -1.41
N ASP A 469 10.36 21.91 -1.44
CA ASP A 469 9.92 22.70 -0.31
C ASP A 469 8.42 23.00 -0.48
N VAL A 470 7.62 22.73 0.54
CA VAL A 470 6.17 23.02 0.54
C VAL A 470 5.84 23.87 1.77
N THR A 471 5.11 24.97 1.57
CA THR A 471 4.59 25.77 2.69
C THR A 471 3.12 25.46 2.91
N VAL A 472 2.82 24.93 4.09
CA VAL A 472 1.47 24.54 4.56
C VAL A 472 1.16 25.40 5.78
N ASP A 473 0.13 26.25 5.70
CA ASP A 473 -0.29 27.13 6.79
C ASP A 473 0.84 27.97 7.44
N GLY A 474 1.82 28.42 6.64
CA GLY A 474 2.98 29.18 7.10
C GLY A 474 4.15 28.33 7.60
N THR A 475 3.99 27.01 7.68
CA THR A 475 5.07 26.06 7.98
C THR A 475 5.69 25.56 6.69
N THR A 476 6.97 25.87 6.48
CA THR A 476 7.74 25.27 5.39
C THR A 476 8.30 23.91 5.81
N VAL A 477 8.06 22.92 4.96
CA VAL A 477 8.61 21.58 5.07
C VAL A 477 9.49 21.30 3.87
N ARG A 478 10.53 20.48 4.08
CA ARG A 478 11.49 20.11 3.06
C ARG A 478 11.52 18.59 2.90
N MET A 479 11.45 18.17 1.65
CA MET A 479 11.34 16.78 1.25
C MET A 479 12.36 16.45 0.18
N ARG A 480 12.77 15.19 0.14
CA ARG A 480 13.59 14.62 -0.92
C ARG A 480 13.04 13.27 -1.33
N ASP A 481 13.14 12.93 -2.61
CA ASP A 481 12.79 11.62 -3.13
C ASP A 481 14.02 10.71 -3.33
N GLY A 482 13.79 9.47 -3.74
CA GLY A 482 14.83 8.52 -4.13
C GLY A 482 15.78 8.08 -3.01
N ARG A 483 15.26 7.99 -1.78
CA ARG A 483 15.96 7.42 -0.64
C ARG A 483 16.26 5.94 -0.88
N GLU A 484 17.54 5.56 -0.76
CA GLU A 484 18.01 4.20 -0.95
C GLU A 484 18.29 3.46 0.36
N THR A 485 17.50 2.42 0.60
CA THR A 485 17.72 1.41 1.63
C THR A 485 17.39 0.04 1.05
N ALA A 486 17.70 -1.04 1.78
CA ALA A 486 17.25 -2.38 1.40
C ALA A 486 15.71 -2.52 1.38
N TYR A 487 14.97 -1.55 1.92
CA TYR A 487 13.51 -1.57 2.06
C TYR A 487 12.81 -0.52 1.19
N THR A 488 13.53 0.12 0.27
CA THR A 488 12.94 1.10 -0.66
C THR A 488 12.05 0.40 -1.68
N ASN A 489 10.76 0.73 -1.67
CA ASN A 489 9.72 0.21 -2.57
C ASN A 489 9.26 1.24 -3.61
N SER A 490 9.63 2.51 -3.47
CA SER A 490 9.31 3.54 -4.45
C SER A 490 10.38 4.61 -4.47
N TRP A 491 10.89 4.93 -5.66
CA TRP A 491 11.83 6.03 -5.86
C TRP A 491 11.16 7.41 -5.83
N LYS A 492 9.85 7.47 -6.08
CA LYS A 492 9.06 8.71 -6.04
C LYS A 492 8.59 9.08 -4.62
N ALA A 493 8.68 8.12 -3.71
CA ALA A 493 8.35 8.36 -2.32
C ALA A 493 9.35 9.31 -1.68
N VAL A 494 8.83 10.18 -0.82
CA VAL A 494 9.57 11.23 -0.14
C VAL A 494 9.97 10.86 1.28
N ASP A 495 11.07 11.46 1.74
CA ASP A 495 11.40 11.63 3.14
C ASP A 495 11.68 13.10 3.46
N GLY A 496 11.35 13.53 4.67
CA GLY A 496 11.43 14.95 5.00
C GLY A 496 10.91 15.32 6.37
N GLY A 497 10.77 16.62 6.58
CA GLY A 497 10.17 17.22 7.78
C GLY A 497 10.15 18.75 7.68
N ALA A 498 9.62 19.39 8.71
CA ALA A 498 9.60 20.83 8.86
C ALA A 498 11.03 21.42 8.93
N THR A 499 11.23 22.59 8.33
CA THR A 499 12.53 23.28 8.34
C THR A 499 12.78 24.06 9.63
N SER A 500 11.73 24.26 10.44
CA SER A 500 11.76 24.95 11.74
C SER A 500 10.72 24.34 12.67
N GLY A 501 10.84 24.58 13.98
CA GLY A 501 9.87 24.11 14.98
C GLY A 501 9.88 22.61 15.28
N ASP A 502 10.87 21.86 14.77
CA ASP A 502 10.95 20.40 14.94
C ASP A 502 12.41 19.90 15.06
N ALA A 503 13.24 20.65 15.77
CA ALA A 503 14.59 20.19 16.14
C ALA A 503 14.54 19.15 17.27
N ALA A 504 15.60 18.38 17.47
CA ALA A 504 15.71 17.44 18.59
C ALA A 504 15.46 18.10 19.95
N ALA A 505 16.02 19.30 20.18
CA ALA A 505 15.77 20.08 21.40
C ALA A 505 14.29 20.47 21.60
N ASN A 506 13.51 20.56 20.51
CA ASN A 506 12.06 20.78 20.63
C ASN A 506 11.36 19.51 21.15
N VAL A 507 11.84 18.31 20.82
CA VAL A 507 11.30 17.07 21.39
C VAL A 507 11.38 17.09 22.91
N ASP A 508 12.57 17.36 23.45
CA ASP A 508 12.78 17.46 24.89
C ASP A 508 11.86 18.53 25.52
N THR A 509 11.81 19.72 24.91
CA THR A 509 10.94 20.82 25.35
C THR A 509 9.46 20.43 25.39
N GLN A 510 8.96 19.69 24.39
CA GLN A 510 7.56 19.27 24.35
C GLN A 510 7.27 18.13 25.31
N LEU A 511 8.24 17.24 25.54
CA LEU A 511 8.13 16.18 26.54
C LEU A 511 8.03 16.78 27.95
N GLU A 512 8.86 17.76 28.29
CA GLU A 512 8.79 18.49 29.56
C GLU A 512 7.43 19.17 29.75
N LYS A 513 6.92 19.83 28.70
CA LYS A 513 5.61 20.52 28.72
C LYS A 513 4.40 19.60 28.84
N SER A 514 4.56 18.31 28.52
CA SER A 514 3.46 17.35 28.51
C SER A 514 2.99 16.94 29.91
N GLY A 515 3.81 17.17 30.93
CA GLY A 515 3.51 16.80 32.32
C GLY A 515 3.60 15.30 32.61
N ILE A 516 4.13 14.48 31.69
CA ILE A 516 4.46 13.07 31.97
C ILE A 516 5.70 12.95 32.85
N SER A 517 5.87 11.83 33.55
CA SER A 517 7.04 11.59 34.42
C SER A 517 8.38 11.66 33.66
N GLU A 518 9.45 12.05 34.36
CA GLU A 518 10.80 12.18 33.79
C GLU A 518 11.26 10.88 33.10
N ASP A 519 10.93 9.71 33.66
CA ASP A 519 11.28 8.43 33.05
C ASP A 519 10.57 8.20 31.72
N ARG A 520 9.30 8.60 31.61
CA ARG A 520 8.57 8.55 30.34
C ARG A 520 9.16 9.53 29.34
N GLN A 521 9.55 10.72 29.77
CA GLN A 521 10.24 11.69 28.91
C GLN A 521 11.54 11.09 28.38
N LYS A 522 12.37 10.52 29.25
CA LYS A 522 13.64 9.86 28.90
C LYS A 522 13.45 8.72 27.90
N ILE A 523 12.45 7.86 28.10
CA ILE A 523 12.12 6.78 27.15
C ILE A 523 11.71 7.36 25.79
N LEU A 524 10.78 8.31 25.75
CA LEU A 524 10.27 8.89 24.51
C LEU A 524 11.33 9.71 23.76
N ALA A 525 12.18 10.44 24.46
CA ALA A 525 13.33 11.14 23.89
C ALA A 525 14.33 10.14 23.28
N SER A 526 14.59 9.03 23.98
CA SER A 526 15.47 7.96 23.46
C SER A 526 14.91 7.32 22.19
N ILE A 527 13.61 7.02 22.15
CA ILE A 527 12.92 6.52 20.94
C ILE A 527 12.98 7.55 19.80
N SER A 528 12.71 8.83 20.09
CA SER A 528 12.82 9.91 19.10
C SER A 528 14.22 10.00 18.49
N GLY A 529 15.27 9.80 19.30
CA GLY A 529 16.65 9.77 18.82
C GLY A 529 16.95 8.67 17.78
N LEU A 530 16.13 7.61 17.73
CA LEU A 530 16.22 6.53 16.76
C LEU A 530 15.26 6.69 15.57
N GLU A 531 14.04 7.18 15.83
CA GLU A 531 12.94 7.20 14.85
C GLU A 531 12.81 8.54 14.12
N GLY A 532 13.09 9.65 14.78
CA GLY A 532 12.97 11.00 14.25
C GLY A 532 12.23 11.97 15.18
N THR A 533 12.04 13.20 14.70
CA THR A 533 11.31 14.28 15.38
C THR A 533 9.82 14.31 14.96
N PHE A 534 9.00 15.20 15.53
CA PHE A 534 7.53 15.18 15.37
C PHE A 534 7.02 15.39 13.94
N SER A 535 7.79 16.06 13.08
CA SER A 535 7.44 16.30 11.67
C SER A 535 8.02 15.28 10.71
N LYS A 536 8.85 14.33 11.17
CA LYS A 536 9.51 13.39 10.28
C LYS A 536 8.51 12.50 9.58
N VAL A 537 8.64 12.45 8.27
CA VAL A 537 7.88 11.55 7.42
C VAL A 537 8.85 10.71 6.60
N ASN A 538 8.53 9.44 6.46
CA ASN A 538 9.10 8.52 5.48
C ASN A 538 7.97 7.85 4.71
N THR A 539 8.10 7.77 3.39
CA THR A 539 7.08 7.14 2.54
C THR A 539 7.64 6.05 1.62
N TRP A 540 8.94 5.76 1.74
CA TRP A 540 9.67 4.94 0.76
C TRP A 540 9.60 3.44 1.00
N ASP A 541 9.13 2.95 2.15
CA ASP A 541 9.08 1.52 2.48
C ASP A 541 7.67 0.89 2.44
N THR A 542 7.52 -0.29 3.06
CA THR A 542 6.25 -1.03 3.16
C THR A 542 5.23 -0.38 4.09
N GLY A 543 5.64 0.59 4.90
CA GLY A 543 4.77 1.38 5.76
C GLY A 543 3.88 2.36 4.98
N ARG A 544 4.21 2.61 3.71
CA ARG A 544 3.60 3.61 2.80
C ARG A 544 3.76 5.05 3.27
N VAL A 545 3.22 5.38 4.43
CA VAL A 545 3.37 6.67 5.10
C VAL A 545 3.65 6.36 6.55
N SER A 546 4.83 6.72 7.03
CA SER A 546 5.08 6.80 8.46
C SER A 546 5.45 8.21 8.87
N TRP A 547 4.97 8.61 10.04
CA TRP A 547 5.00 9.99 10.49
C TRP A 547 5.12 10.08 12.00
N GLY A 548 5.74 11.17 12.46
CA GLY A 548 5.82 11.52 13.87
C GLY A 548 7.09 11.02 14.53
N PHE A 549 7.32 11.44 15.77
CA PHE A 549 8.56 11.14 16.47
C PHE A 549 8.71 9.65 16.86
N ALA A 550 7.63 8.88 16.78
CA ALA A 550 7.61 7.43 16.93
C ALA A 550 7.36 6.68 15.61
N GLN A 551 7.36 7.40 14.47
CA GLN A 551 7.19 6.86 13.11
C GLN A 551 5.99 5.90 12.97
N TRP A 552 4.82 6.31 13.45
CA TRP A 552 3.58 5.53 13.25
C TRP A 552 3.28 5.39 11.76
N THR A 553 2.81 4.22 11.33
CA THR A 553 2.68 3.89 9.91
C THR A 553 1.24 3.59 9.49
N LEU A 554 0.84 3.96 8.27
CA LEU A 554 -0.42 3.51 7.66
C LEU A 554 -0.38 2.02 7.32
N GLY A 555 0.81 1.42 7.16
CA GLY A 555 1.00 -0.01 6.97
C GLY A 555 0.40 -0.56 5.67
N LYS A 556 0.43 -1.89 5.54
CA LYS A 556 0.06 -2.61 4.30
C LYS A 556 -1.42 -2.58 3.95
N SER A 557 -2.30 -2.17 4.85
CA SER A 557 -3.74 -2.00 4.61
C SER A 557 -4.19 -0.53 4.53
N GLY A 558 -3.34 0.43 4.86
CA GLY A 558 -3.79 1.80 5.13
C GLY A 558 -4.46 1.97 6.51
N ASN A 559 -4.36 0.96 7.39
CA ASN A 559 -4.99 0.93 8.72
C ASN A 559 -4.00 0.57 9.85
N GLY A 560 -2.73 0.98 9.72
CA GLY A 560 -1.70 0.72 10.72
C GLY A 560 -1.77 1.65 11.94
N THR A 561 -0.69 1.74 12.70
CA THR A 561 -0.63 2.53 13.94
C THR A 561 -0.81 4.04 13.73
N LEU A 562 -0.56 4.56 12.53
CA LEU A 562 -0.87 5.95 12.20
C LEU A 562 -2.40 6.16 12.10
N ALA A 563 -3.13 5.19 11.56
CA ALA A 563 -4.58 5.23 11.55
C ALA A 563 -5.16 5.21 12.97
N GLU A 564 -4.53 4.47 13.89
CA GLU A 564 -4.90 4.49 15.31
C GLU A 564 -4.69 5.87 15.95
N PHE A 565 -3.53 6.49 15.72
CA PHE A 565 -3.26 7.87 16.17
C PHE A 565 -4.29 8.84 15.62
N MET A 566 -4.57 8.78 14.32
CA MET A 566 -5.52 9.66 13.65
C MET A 566 -6.94 9.49 14.22
N ARG A 567 -7.38 8.25 14.50
CA ARG A 567 -8.68 8.00 15.16
C ARG A 567 -8.72 8.55 16.57
N ASP A 568 -7.65 8.38 17.36
CA ASP A 568 -7.56 8.94 18.70
C ASP A 568 -7.62 10.47 18.67
N LEU A 569 -6.86 11.10 17.77
CA LEU A 569 -6.89 12.55 17.56
C LEU A 569 -8.29 13.02 17.15
N LYS A 570 -8.92 12.40 16.15
CA LYS A 570 -10.27 12.76 15.72
C LYS A 570 -11.31 12.64 16.84
N LYS A 571 -11.14 11.68 17.75
CA LYS A 571 -12.00 11.49 18.92
C LYS A 571 -11.75 12.52 20.02
N THR A 572 -10.50 12.84 20.29
CA THR A 572 -10.08 13.60 21.47
C THR A 572 -9.88 15.09 21.22
N ASP A 573 -9.52 15.45 19.99
CA ASP A 573 -9.35 16.82 19.50
C ASP A 573 -9.75 16.92 18.02
N PRO A 574 -11.06 16.87 17.72
CA PRO A 574 -11.55 16.96 16.34
C PRO A 574 -11.21 18.29 15.65
N ALA A 575 -11.01 19.37 16.42
CA ALA A 575 -10.64 20.67 15.87
C ALA A 575 -9.20 20.65 15.35
N GLN A 576 -8.26 20.11 16.13
CA GLN A 576 -6.89 19.90 15.66
C GLN A 576 -6.84 18.91 14.48
N TYR A 577 -7.67 17.86 14.50
CA TYR A 577 -7.78 16.92 13.39
C TYR A 577 -8.22 17.62 12.09
N GLU A 578 -9.30 18.41 12.13
CA GLU A 578 -9.81 19.13 10.96
C GLU A 578 -8.80 20.17 10.45
N LYS A 579 -8.18 20.90 11.38
CA LYS A 579 -7.14 21.89 11.08
C LYS A 579 -5.95 21.25 10.34
N SER A 580 -5.50 20.08 10.78
CA SER A 580 -4.30 19.43 10.27
C SER A 580 -4.54 18.51 9.09
N PHE A 581 -5.70 17.84 8.98
CA PHE A 581 -5.94 16.79 8.00
C PHE A 581 -7.25 16.99 7.22
N GLY A 582 -8.37 17.14 7.93
CA GLY A 582 -9.70 17.12 7.31
C GLY A 582 -9.90 18.16 6.21
N LYS A 583 -9.40 19.38 6.40
CA LYS A 583 -9.48 20.45 5.40
C LYS A 583 -8.72 20.17 4.10
N TYR A 584 -7.79 19.21 4.11
CA TYR A 584 -7.03 18.75 2.95
C TYR A 584 -7.59 17.45 2.35
N GLY A 585 -8.77 17.01 2.82
CA GLY A 585 -9.45 15.81 2.36
C GLY A 585 -8.89 14.51 2.96
N ILE A 586 -7.90 14.60 3.85
CA ILE A 586 -7.36 13.44 4.56
C ILE A 586 -8.27 13.14 5.75
N ASP A 587 -8.85 11.96 5.76
CA ASP A 587 -9.70 11.48 6.84
C ASP A 587 -9.34 10.06 7.29
N ILE A 588 -9.97 9.60 8.37
CA ILE A 588 -9.82 8.28 8.97
C ILE A 588 -11.16 7.69 9.38
N ASP A 589 -11.38 6.41 9.03
CA ASP A 589 -12.53 5.62 9.46
C ASP A 589 -12.09 4.33 10.19
N ALA A 590 -13.02 3.41 10.44
CA ALA A 590 -12.74 2.14 11.11
C ALA A 590 -11.85 1.19 10.26
N LYS A 591 -11.92 1.30 8.93
CA LYS A 591 -11.20 0.46 7.97
C LYS A 591 -9.85 1.03 7.57
N GLY A 592 -9.60 2.34 7.77
CA GLY A 592 -8.29 2.96 7.59
C GLY A 592 -8.37 4.39 7.08
N VAL A 593 -7.31 4.82 6.40
CA VAL A 593 -7.22 6.14 5.78
C VAL A 593 -8.21 6.30 4.64
N VAL A 594 -8.80 7.49 4.56
CA VAL A 594 -9.71 7.92 3.51
C VAL A 594 -9.15 9.21 2.93
N LEU A 595 -9.19 9.35 1.62
CA LEU A 595 -8.78 10.58 0.94
C LEU A 595 -9.90 11.04 0.01
N THR A 596 -10.49 12.19 0.31
CA THR A 596 -11.42 12.88 -0.59
C THR A 596 -10.62 13.86 -1.44
N ARG A 597 -10.65 13.69 -2.76
CA ARG A 597 -10.01 14.59 -3.72
C ARG A 597 -10.89 15.81 -3.99
N GLY A 598 -10.29 16.83 -4.59
CA GLY A 598 -10.97 18.07 -4.97
C GLY A 598 -12.13 17.91 -5.96
N ASP A 599 -12.15 16.81 -6.72
CA ASP A 599 -13.25 16.44 -7.63
C ASP A 599 -14.37 15.63 -6.95
N GLY A 600 -14.24 15.35 -5.64
CA GLY A 600 -15.18 14.54 -4.86
C GLY A 600 -14.90 13.04 -4.90
N THR A 601 -13.90 12.57 -5.67
CA THR A 601 -13.49 11.16 -5.66
C THR A 601 -12.97 10.78 -4.29
N VAL A 602 -13.39 9.63 -3.77
CA VAL A 602 -12.96 9.11 -2.47
C VAL A 602 -12.10 7.87 -2.69
N LEU A 603 -10.86 7.92 -2.20
CA LEU A 603 -9.98 6.75 -2.09
C LEU A 603 -10.02 6.21 -0.67
N ARG A 604 -9.81 4.90 -0.49
CA ARG A 604 -9.80 4.25 0.82
C ARG A 604 -8.62 3.29 0.97
N GLY A 605 -8.19 3.08 2.22
CA GLY A 605 -7.20 2.08 2.60
C GLY A 605 -5.90 2.23 1.83
N VAL A 606 -5.54 1.18 1.07
CA VAL A 606 -4.29 1.13 0.29
C VAL A 606 -4.21 2.24 -0.75
N ASP A 607 -5.28 2.49 -1.49
CA ASP A 607 -5.26 3.46 -2.59
C ASP A 607 -5.09 4.89 -2.06
N ALA A 608 -5.76 5.23 -0.96
CA ALA A 608 -5.54 6.50 -0.26
C ALA A 608 -4.10 6.62 0.27
N ALA A 609 -3.57 5.55 0.86
CA ALA A 609 -2.20 5.55 1.38
C ALA A 609 -1.13 5.70 0.28
N GLU A 610 -1.33 5.09 -0.90
CA GLU A 610 -0.43 5.25 -2.04
C GLU A 610 -0.51 6.64 -2.69
N GLU A 611 -1.70 7.26 -2.70
CA GLU A 611 -1.83 8.65 -3.13
C GLU A 611 -1.06 9.59 -2.18
N ILE A 612 -1.28 9.49 -0.87
CA ILE A 612 -0.59 10.31 0.14
C ILE A 612 0.93 10.11 0.05
N ARG A 613 1.37 8.86 -0.14
CA ARG A 613 2.78 8.47 -0.28
C ARG A 613 3.49 9.20 -1.43
N THR A 614 2.80 9.39 -2.55
CA THR A 614 3.42 9.84 -3.81
C THR A 614 3.11 11.30 -4.14
N ASP A 615 2.09 11.88 -3.53
CA ASP A 615 1.78 13.29 -3.63
C ASP A 615 2.54 14.11 -2.57
N VAL A 616 3.40 15.02 -3.05
CA VAL A 616 4.25 15.87 -2.19
C VAL A 616 3.43 16.81 -1.32
N LYS A 617 2.28 17.30 -1.79
CA LYS A 617 1.41 18.20 -1.01
C LYS A 617 0.77 17.43 0.14
N LEU A 618 0.22 16.24 -0.12
CA LEU A 618 -0.39 15.40 0.91
C LEU A 618 0.64 14.94 1.96
N SER A 619 1.84 14.54 1.53
CA SER A 619 2.95 14.23 2.46
C SER A 619 3.38 15.45 3.28
N ALA A 620 3.40 16.63 2.68
CA ALA A 620 3.74 17.88 3.37
C ALA A 620 2.73 18.25 4.47
N VAL A 621 1.45 17.92 4.30
CA VAL A 621 0.41 18.14 5.31
C VAL A 621 0.76 17.44 6.63
N PHE A 622 1.22 16.19 6.58
CA PHE A 622 1.69 15.46 7.78
C PHE A 622 2.91 16.15 8.41
N MET A 623 3.93 16.47 7.60
CA MET A 623 5.13 17.14 8.10
C MET A 623 4.80 18.48 8.78
N ALA A 624 3.93 19.29 8.17
CA ALA A 624 3.52 20.57 8.72
C ALA A 624 2.72 20.42 10.01
N ALA A 625 1.81 19.44 10.07
CA ALA A 625 1.09 19.09 11.29
C ALA A 625 2.06 18.74 12.43
N GLY A 626 3.17 18.07 12.13
CA GLY A 626 4.18 17.72 13.15
C GLY A 626 4.97 18.90 13.70
N ALA A 627 4.94 20.07 13.05
CA ALA A 627 5.53 21.29 13.58
C ALA A 627 4.58 22.09 14.51
N ASP A 628 3.30 21.72 14.54
CA ASP A 628 2.30 22.38 15.39
C ASP A 628 2.45 21.91 16.86
N PRO A 629 2.72 22.81 17.82
CA PRO A 629 2.87 22.43 19.23
C PRO A 629 1.68 21.65 19.79
N ALA A 630 0.44 21.96 19.39
CA ALA A 630 -0.73 21.22 19.85
C ALA A 630 -0.72 19.76 19.34
N MET A 631 -0.31 19.57 18.09
CA MET A 631 -0.12 18.24 17.51
C MET A 631 1.03 17.48 18.18
N GLN A 632 2.13 18.18 18.50
CA GLN A 632 3.28 17.59 19.21
C GLN A 632 2.83 17.03 20.57
N GLN A 633 2.01 17.79 21.31
CA GLN A 633 1.41 17.32 22.57
C GLN A 633 0.48 16.12 22.37
N ALA A 634 -0.33 16.11 21.30
CA ALA A 634 -1.16 14.96 20.96
C ALA A 634 -0.33 13.71 20.67
N GLN A 635 0.79 13.86 19.93
CA GLN A 635 1.74 12.77 19.66
C GLN A 635 2.36 12.24 20.97
N VAL A 636 2.81 13.11 21.88
CA VAL A 636 3.38 12.71 23.18
C VAL A 636 2.37 11.94 24.01
N ARG A 637 1.13 12.45 24.13
CA ARG A 637 0.05 11.77 24.86
C ARG A 637 -0.20 10.38 24.29
N PHE A 638 -0.35 10.27 22.97
CA PHE A 638 -0.64 9.00 22.30
C PHE A 638 0.51 7.99 22.47
N ALA A 639 1.76 8.43 22.33
CA ALA A 639 2.94 7.59 22.56
C ALA A 639 3.01 7.10 24.01
N SER A 640 2.86 8.01 24.98
CA SER A 640 2.91 7.68 26.40
C SER A 640 1.82 6.69 26.81
N ALA A 641 0.57 6.95 26.41
CA ALA A 641 -0.56 6.07 26.75
C ALA A 641 -0.50 4.72 26.00
N GLY A 642 -0.22 4.74 24.69
CA GLY A 642 -0.27 3.54 23.86
C GLY A 642 0.97 2.66 23.99
N LYS A 643 2.17 3.25 23.93
CA LYS A 643 3.44 2.51 23.79
C LYS A 643 4.13 2.22 25.11
N ILE A 644 3.92 3.06 26.12
CA ILE A 644 4.42 2.80 27.48
C ILE A 644 3.32 2.16 28.31
N SER A 645 2.24 2.89 28.60
CA SER A 645 1.20 2.38 29.51
C SER A 645 0.48 1.15 28.94
N GLY A 646 0.16 1.14 27.64
CA GLY A 646 -0.50 0.01 26.98
C GLY A 646 0.35 -1.27 27.01
N ALA A 647 1.65 -1.16 26.79
CA ALA A 647 2.58 -2.30 26.91
C ALA A 647 2.67 -2.77 28.37
N ARG A 648 2.91 -1.85 29.30
CA ARG A 648 3.06 -2.13 30.75
C ARG A 648 1.80 -2.74 31.39
N ASN A 649 0.62 -2.25 31.02
CA ASN A 649 -0.66 -2.70 31.59
C ASN A 649 -1.19 -3.99 30.95
N ARG A 650 -0.48 -4.58 29.97
CA ARG A 650 -0.89 -5.82 29.33
C ARG A 650 -1.07 -6.92 30.37
N SER A 651 -2.27 -7.50 30.41
CA SER A 651 -2.61 -8.60 31.30
C SER A 651 -2.09 -9.93 30.75
N VAL A 652 -1.33 -10.64 31.56
CA VAL A 652 -0.70 -11.91 31.25
C VAL A 652 -1.32 -13.00 32.12
N SER A 653 -2.00 -13.96 31.49
CA SER A 653 -2.50 -15.14 32.20
C SER A 653 -1.37 -16.15 32.41
N VAL A 654 -1.07 -16.47 33.66
CA VAL A 654 -0.02 -17.42 34.07
C VAL A 654 -0.58 -18.56 34.89
N VAL A 655 0.15 -19.68 34.92
CA VAL A 655 -0.14 -20.83 35.80
C VAL A 655 1.14 -21.15 36.56
N GLY A 656 1.14 -20.86 37.85
CA GLY A 656 2.24 -21.11 38.78
C GLY A 656 1.89 -22.22 39.77
N LYS A 657 2.58 -22.25 40.92
CA LYS A 657 2.23 -23.16 42.03
C LYS A 657 2.17 -22.40 43.36
N ASP A 658 1.18 -22.69 44.20
CA ASP A 658 1.12 -22.17 45.57
C ASP A 658 2.15 -22.85 46.51
N ALA A 659 2.10 -22.49 47.79
CA ALA A 659 2.97 -23.05 48.83
C ALA A 659 2.80 -24.58 48.97
N GLU A 660 1.62 -25.10 48.65
CA GLU A 660 1.26 -26.52 48.67
C GLU A 660 1.62 -27.24 47.36
N GLY A 661 2.20 -26.52 46.38
CA GLY A 661 2.61 -27.05 45.09
C GLY A 661 1.45 -27.27 44.09
N GLN A 662 0.24 -26.80 44.42
CA GLN A 662 -0.94 -26.92 43.56
C GLN A 662 -0.93 -25.86 42.47
N PRO A 663 -1.42 -26.18 41.26
CA PRO A 663 -1.42 -25.23 40.16
C PRO A 663 -2.40 -24.08 40.40
N VAL A 664 -1.88 -22.85 40.46
CA VAL A 664 -2.70 -21.63 40.64
C VAL A 664 -2.66 -20.78 39.37
N LYS A 665 -3.84 -20.35 38.92
CA LYS A 665 -4.00 -19.43 37.78
C LYS A 665 -4.13 -18.01 38.28
N ALA A 666 -3.38 -17.09 37.67
CA ALA A 666 -3.49 -15.67 37.96
C ALA A 666 -3.38 -14.82 36.68
N LYS A 667 -3.77 -13.56 36.80
CA LYS A 667 -3.54 -12.52 35.79
C LYS A 667 -2.60 -11.48 36.38
N LEU A 668 -1.41 -11.39 35.83
CA LEU A 668 -0.42 -10.37 36.18
C LEU A 668 -0.41 -9.26 35.13
N GLN A 669 0.04 -8.07 35.47
CA GLN A 669 0.39 -7.05 34.49
C GLN A 669 1.91 -7.07 34.25
N LEU A 670 2.36 -6.70 33.05
CA LEU A 670 3.79 -6.66 32.76
C LEU A 670 4.55 -5.69 33.67
N LYS A 671 3.92 -4.58 34.09
CA LYS A 671 4.50 -3.63 35.05
C LYS A 671 4.78 -4.21 36.44
N ASP A 672 4.12 -5.31 36.82
CA ASP A 672 4.33 -5.95 38.13
C ASP A 672 5.68 -6.68 38.17
N VAL A 673 6.30 -6.90 37.01
CA VAL A 673 7.58 -7.59 36.84
C VAL A 673 8.64 -6.70 36.19
N ILE A 674 8.24 -5.82 35.27
CA ILE A 674 9.14 -4.92 34.53
C ILE A 674 9.16 -3.56 35.21
N THR A 675 10.08 -3.40 36.17
CA THR A 675 10.18 -2.23 37.05
C THR A 675 11.47 -1.42 36.87
N SER A 676 12.47 -1.88 36.11
CA SER A 676 13.65 -1.06 35.77
C SER A 676 13.40 -0.09 34.62
N GLU A 677 14.08 1.06 34.64
CA GLU A 677 14.02 2.03 33.54
C GLU A 677 14.41 1.40 32.20
N TYR A 678 15.53 0.66 32.17
CA TYR A 678 16.08 0.08 30.96
C TYR A 678 15.16 -0.98 30.36
N ALA A 679 14.56 -1.85 31.18
CA ALA A 679 13.63 -2.84 30.67
C ALA A 679 12.34 -2.20 30.11
N ASN A 680 11.84 -1.13 30.74
CA ASN A 680 10.71 -0.36 30.20
C ASN A 680 11.08 0.38 28.89
N ALA A 681 12.32 0.87 28.77
CA ALA A 681 12.82 1.47 27.53
C ALA A 681 12.85 0.46 26.39
N ILE A 682 13.48 -0.71 26.58
CA ILE A 682 13.55 -1.75 25.53
C ILE A 682 12.16 -2.31 25.19
N LEU A 683 11.28 -2.49 26.19
CA LEU A 683 9.90 -2.92 25.98
C LEU A 683 9.14 -1.94 25.06
N SER A 684 9.20 -0.65 25.39
CA SER A 684 8.50 0.41 24.66
C SER A 684 9.09 0.61 23.26
N ASP A 685 10.41 0.56 23.15
CA ASP A 685 11.13 0.63 21.88
C ASP A 685 10.74 -0.50 20.92
N LEU A 686 10.67 -1.74 21.40
CA LEU A 686 10.20 -2.88 20.60
C LEU A 686 8.72 -2.77 20.22
N GLU A 687 7.89 -2.17 21.06
CA GLU A 687 6.47 -1.91 20.75
C GLU A 687 6.30 -0.83 19.67
N VAL A 688 7.24 0.11 19.58
CA VAL A 688 7.33 1.10 18.51
C VAL A 688 7.91 0.50 17.23
N ASN A 689 9.10 -0.11 17.31
CA ASN A 689 9.86 -0.56 16.16
C ASN A 689 9.28 -1.80 15.47
N ALA A 690 8.70 -2.73 16.25
CA ALA A 690 8.31 -4.05 15.76
C ALA A 690 6.88 -4.47 16.19
N GLY A 691 6.22 -3.72 17.07
CA GLY A 691 4.91 -4.09 17.62
C GLY A 691 4.92 -5.43 18.37
N SER A 692 6.08 -5.80 18.94
CA SER A 692 6.29 -7.11 19.57
C SER A 692 6.71 -7.06 21.03
N GLY A 693 7.06 -5.88 21.57
CA GLY A 693 7.58 -5.74 22.93
C GLY A 693 6.72 -6.46 23.98
N GLY A 694 5.43 -6.12 24.02
CA GLY A 694 4.52 -6.73 24.99
C GLY A 694 4.33 -8.25 24.77
N ARG A 695 4.42 -8.76 23.52
CA ARG A 695 4.23 -10.19 23.23
C ARG A 695 5.46 -11.00 23.64
N VAL A 696 6.66 -10.45 23.40
CA VAL A 696 7.93 -11.06 23.80
C VAL A 696 8.01 -11.13 25.33
N ALA A 697 7.70 -10.03 26.01
CA ALA A 697 7.68 -9.99 27.47
C ALA A 697 6.65 -10.96 28.08
N GLU A 698 5.44 -10.99 27.53
CA GLU A 698 4.39 -11.93 27.94
C GLU A 698 4.84 -13.39 27.81
N ALA A 699 5.43 -13.75 26.67
CA ALA A 699 5.89 -15.12 26.43
C ALA A 699 7.02 -15.52 27.40
N ALA A 700 7.97 -14.61 27.64
CA ALA A 700 9.07 -14.85 28.58
C ALA A 700 8.56 -14.99 30.03
N LEU A 701 7.63 -14.15 30.45
CA LEU A 701 7.03 -14.22 31.79
C LEU A 701 6.25 -15.52 31.99
N LYS A 702 5.40 -15.92 31.03
CA LYS A 702 4.67 -17.20 31.09
C LYS A 702 5.62 -18.39 31.21
N LYS A 703 6.71 -18.37 30.44
CA LYS A 703 7.74 -19.41 30.50
C LYS A 703 8.43 -19.44 31.87
N TYR A 704 8.84 -18.29 32.39
CA TYR A 704 9.47 -18.20 33.71
C TYR A 704 8.58 -18.76 34.82
N VAL A 705 7.32 -18.32 34.91
CA VAL A 705 6.39 -18.77 35.95
C VAL A 705 6.16 -20.28 35.87
N LYS A 706 5.99 -20.81 34.66
CA LYS A 706 5.82 -22.26 34.43
C LYS A 706 7.05 -23.05 34.86
N ASP A 707 8.24 -22.63 34.45
CA ASP A 707 9.48 -23.39 34.64
C ASP A 707 9.95 -23.35 36.10
N LYS A 708 9.78 -22.20 36.77
CA LYS A 708 10.14 -22.03 38.18
C LYS A 708 9.05 -22.50 39.14
N GLY A 709 7.80 -22.63 38.67
CA GLY A 709 6.66 -23.02 39.50
C GLY A 709 6.43 -22.08 40.67
N VAL A 710 6.65 -20.77 40.48
CA VAL A 710 6.46 -19.75 41.52
C VAL A 710 4.98 -19.48 41.76
N ASP A 711 4.65 -19.03 42.98
CA ASP A 711 3.31 -18.56 43.32
C ASP A 711 3.05 -17.19 42.68
N PRO A 712 2.10 -17.06 41.75
CA PRO A 712 1.82 -15.79 41.10
C PRO A 712 1.40 -14.68 42.08
N ALA A 713 0.85 -15.02 43.25
CA ALA A 713 0.46 -14.03 44.27
C ALA A 713 1.66 -13.36 44.94
N LYS A 714 2.86 -13.96 44.85
CA LYS A 714 4.10 -13.49 45.48
C LYS A 714 5.04 -12.79 44.49
N VAL A 715 4.48 -12.09 43.51
CA VAL A 715 5.25 -11.45 42.43
C VAL A 715 6.36 -10.53 42.92
N GLU A 716 6.19 -9.88 44.07
CA GLU A 716 7.22 -9.03 44.67
C GLU A 716 8.50 -9.82 45.07
N GLU A 717 8.36 -11.09 45.46
CA GLU A 717 9.50 -11.93 45.89
C GLU A 717 10.35 -12.42 44.72
N TRP A 718 9.72 -12.77 43.58
CA TRP A 718 10.39 -13.37 42.43
C TRP A 718 10.46 -12.48 41.19
N GLY A 719 9.72 -11.37 41.18
CA GLY A 719 9.61 -10.41 40.08
C GLY A 719 10.97 -9.88 39.60
N PRO A 720 11.87 -9.44 40.50
CA PRO A 720 13.22 -9.02 40.11
C PRO A 720 14.03 -10.09 39.36
N ASP A 721 13.87 -11.39 39.68
CA ASP A 721 14.53 -12.47 38.94
C ASP A 721 13.85 -12.74 37.59
N ALA A 722 12.50 -12.74 37.57
CA ALA A 722 11.74 -12.83 36.33
C ALA A 722 12.06 -11.69 35.35
N GLN A 723 12.30 -10.47 35.85
CA GLN A 723 12.69 -9.33 35.04
C GLN A 723 13.97 -9.61 34.25
N LYS A 724 14.97 -10.27 34.84
CA LYS A 724 16.24 -10.59 34.14
C LYS A 724 15.98 -11.49 32.94
N VAL A 725 15.11 -12.48 33.08
CA VAL A 725 14.73 -13.40 32.00
C VAL A 725 13.90 -12.69 30.93
N VAL A 726 12.95 -11.85 31.35
CA VAL A 726 12.13 -11.04 30.42
C VAL A 726 13.01 -10.06 29.65
N LEU A 727 13.94 -9.37 30.33
CA LEU A 727 14.86 -8.43 29.72
C LEU A 727 15.77 -9.12 28.70
N ALA A 728 16.34 -10.29 29.03
CA ALA A 728 17.15 -11.05 28.09
C ALA A 728 16.36 -11.43 26.82
N ALA A 729 15.07 -11.79 26.95
CA ALA A 729 14.21 -12.06 25.82
C ALA A 729 13.92 -10.81 24.98
N LEU A 730 13.72 -9.65 25.63
CA LEU A 730 13.55 -8.36 24.97
C LEU A 730 14.83 -7.96 24.22
N GLU A 731 16.00 -8.05 24.86
CA GLU A 731 17.29 -7.74 24.22
C GLU A 731 17.55 -8.65 23.01
N HIS A 732 17.27 -9.95 23.14
CA HIS A 732 17.39 -10.90 22.04
C HIS A 732 16.46 -10.56 20.85
N ALA A 733 15.26 -10.04 21.12
CA ALA A 733 14.32 -9.62 20.10
C ALA A 733 14.65 -8.24 19.48
N SER A 734 15.49 -7.44 20.15
CA SER A 734 15.88 -6.11 19.70
C SER A 734 17.11 -6.15 18.78
N ARG A 735 17.37 -5.02 18.11
CA ARG A 735 18.54 -4.87 17.24
C ARG A 735 19.71 -4.31 18.02
N SER A 736 20.92 -4.77 17.73
CA SER A 736 22.13 -4.42 18.49
C SER A 736 22.43 -2.91 18.50
N GLU A 737 22.10 -2.20 17.42
CA GLU A 737 22.26 -0.75 17.34
C GLU A 737 21.34 0.00 18.31
N ARG A 738 20.11 -0.50 18.52
CA ARG A 738 19.13 0.10 19.44
C ARG A 738 19.51 -0.18 20.89
N LEU A 739 19.96 -1.40 21.19
CA LEU A 739 20.52 -1.75 22.50
C LEU A 739 21.70 -0.86 22.87
N THR A 740 22.61 -0.62 21.91
CA THR A 740 23.74 0.29 22.10
C THR A 740 23.28 1.72 22.38
N HIS A 741 22.24 2.19 21.68
CA HIS A 741 21.66 3.51 21.90
C HIS A 741 21.05 3.66 23.30
N HIS A 742 20.18 2.73 23.72
CA HIS A 742 19.59 2.77 25.06
C HIS A 742 20.62 2.57 26.17
N GLY A 743 21.64 1.73 25.96
CA GLY A 743 22.74 1.58 26.91
C GLY A 743 23.52 2.88 27.15
N LYS A 744 23.64 3.74 26.13
CA LYS A 744 24.27 5.07 26.25
C LYS A 744 23.35 6.14 26.82
N ALA A 745 22.03 5.94 26.77
CA ALA A 745 21.03 6.87 27.30
C ALA A 745 20.94 6.87 28.84
N GLY A 746 21.76 6.04 29.52
CA GLY A 746 21.89 6.07 30.98
C GLY A 746 20.67 5.54 31.73
N PHE A 747 19.90 4.62 31.13
CA PHE A 747 18.81 3.96 31.84
C PHE A 747 19.32 3.01 32.91
N SER A 748 18.75 3.06 34.11
CA SER A 748 19.06 2.10 35.16
C SER A 748 18.57 0.70 34.81
N LYS A 749 19.41 -0.31 35.05
CA LYS A 749 19.04 -1.73 34.93
C LYS A 749 18.50 -2.32 36.23
N GLU A 750 18.66 -1.60 37.35
CA GLU A 750 18.24 -2.06 38.67
C GLU A 750 16.71 -2.11 38.74
N PRO A 751 16.13 -3.13 39.39
CA PRO A 751 14.69 -3.18 39.68
C PRO A 751 14.19 -1.91 40.38
N ASP A 752 12.92 -1.60 40.17
CA ASP A 752 12.17 -0.54 40.86
C ASP A 752 12.71 0.88 40.65
N THR A 753 13.46 1.06 39.57
CA THR A 753 14.00 2.38 39.17
C THR A 753 13.10 3.14 38.22
N PHE A 754 12.11 2.50 37.58
CA PHE A 754 11.11 3.19 36.77
C PHE A 754 9.97 3.71 37.65
N VAL A 755 9.91 5.04 37.80
CA VAL A 755 8.91 5.78 38.55
C VAL A 755 7.90 6.39 37.57
N ASP A 756 6.68 5.84 37.59
CA ASP A 756 5.55 6.28 36.76
C ASP A 756 4.69 7.33 37.47
#